data_AF-A0A835V3T3-F1
#
_entry.id   AF-A0A835V3T3-F1
#
_cell.length_a   1.000
_cell.length_b   1.000
_cell.length_c   1.000
_cell.angle_alpha   90.00
_cell.angle_beta   90.00
_cell.angle_gamma   90.00
#
_symmetry.space_group_name_H-M   'P 1'
#
loop_
_entity.id
_entity.type
_entity.pdbx_description
1 polymer ?
#
loop_
_entity_poly.entity_id
_entity_poly.type
_entity_poly.pdbx_seq_one_letter_code
_entity_poly.pdbx_strand_id
1 'polypeptide(L)'
;MNMPSAPKIRNMLSFSVLTPYYNEDVLFSLPHLEEENEDGVSILFYLQKIYPDEWKNFLERVNRESEEELKSNDDLKEELQLWASYRGQTLTRTVRGMMYYRKALELQSFLDMAKDEDLMKGYKDLGLSSEEQSSGRSLSAQCQAVADMKFTYVVSCQIYGDQKRSGQQQAQDILRLMTKYPSLRVAYIDEVEMPKEDRKVDKIYYSTLVKAALPGDDNSADPVQNLDQVIYRIKLPGYAILGEGKPENQNHAIIFTRGEGLQTIDMNQDNYLEEALKMRNLLQEFLEKHDGVRYPSILGVREHIFTGSVSSLAWFMSNQETSFVTIAQRLLANPLRVRFHYGHPDVFDRLFHLARGGVSKASKIINLSEDIFAGFNSTLREGSVTHHEYLQVGKGRDVGLNQISLFEAKIANGNGEQTLSRDIYRLGHRFDFFRMMSCYFTTVGFYFSTLLTVLTVYVFLYGRLYLALSGLEEGLATSRRFAHNEPLQVALASQSFVQLGFLMALPMMMEIGLEKGFRKALSEFIMMQLQLASVFFYLFSWNQNSLLWKDIASWRSPVAYIFITASMWFMVGTWLFAPFLFNPSGFEWQKIVDDWTDWNKWISNRGGIGVHAEKSWESWWETEQEHLKYSGKRGTITEILLALRFFIYQYGLVYHLNITKDRSILVYGISWLVIVAILLVMKTVSVGRRRFSANFQLVFRLIKFLIFVTFVSILIILIVFAKMTFKIPSFVCLPFYPPIAQACKPALRNFGVWGSVRALARGYEMTIGLLLFSPIAFLAWFPFVSEFQTRMLFNQAFSRGLQISRILGGHKKDRARNNKD
;
A
#
# COMPACT_ATOMS: atom_id res chain seq x y z
N MET A 1 31.19 8.72 -10.35
CA MET A 1 30.81 8.62 -8.93
C MET A 1 32.09 8.33 -8.16
N ASN A 2 32.46 9.14 -7.18
CA ASN A 2 33.69 8.92 -6.41
C ASN A 2 33.38 7.96 -5.28
N MET A 3 33.69 6.68 -5.46
CA MET A 3 33.53 5.66 -4.42
C MET A 3 34.80 5.64 -3.56
N PRO A 4 34.70 5.68 -2.21
CA PRO A 4 35.87 5.60 -1.34
C PRO A 4 36.68 4.33 -1.59
N SER A 5 38.00 4.44 -1.38
CA SER A 5 38.87 3.27 -1.43
C SER A 5 38.56 2.36 -0.24
N ALA A 6 38.36 1.08 -0.51
CA ALA A 6 37.99 0.15 0.54
C ALA A 6 39.18 -0.23 1.43
N PRO A 7 39.02 -0.20 2.76
CA PRO A 7 40.04 -0.69 3.68
C PRO A 7 40.12 -2.22 3.66
N LYS A 8 41.23 -2.76 4.18
CA LYS A 8 41.29 -4.17 4.60
C LYS A 8 40.18 -4.46 5.60
N ILE A 9 39.61 -5.66 5.57
CA ILE A 9 38.45 -5.99 6.43
C ILE A 9 38.78 -5.84 7.91
N ARG A 10 39.98 -6.19 8.33
CA ARG A 10 40.38 -5.99 9.73
C ARG A 10 40.24 -4.53 10.19
N ASN A 11 40.42 -3.57 9.28
CA ASN A 11 40.40 -2.14 9.55
C ASN A 11 39.06 -1.48 9.23
N MET A 12 38.10 -2.18 8.61
CA MET A 12 36.79 -1.60 8.31
C MET A 12 35.97 -1.37 9.59
N LEU A 13 35.01 -0.44 9.53
CA LEU A 13 34.00 -0.30 10.58
C LEU A 13 33.15 -1.56 10.67
N SER A 14 32.86 -1.99 11.87
CA SER A 14 31.93 -3.08 12.11
C SER A 14 30.49 -2.57 12.03
N PHE A 15 29.57 -3.44 11.63
CA PHE A 15 28.17 -3.06 11.49
C PHE A 15 27.22 -4.20 11.83
N SER A 16 25.98 -3.84 12.09
CA SER A 16 24.88 -4.80 12.23
C SER A 16 23.77 -4.53 11.24
N VAL A 17 23.05 -5.58 10.88
CA VAL A 17 21.75 -5.45 10.22
C VAL A 17 20.65 -5.71 11.26
N LEU A 18 19.58 -4.92 11.19
CA LEU A 18 18.37 -5.07 12.02
C LEU A 18 17.15 -5.16 11.12
N THR A 19 16.40 -6.27 11.23
CA THR A 19 15.16 -6.48 10.48
C THR A 19 13.99 -6.69 11.43
N PRO A 20 12.98 -5.80 11.46
CA PRO A 20 11.76 -6.06 12.20
C PRO A 20 10.90 -7.10 11.46
N TYR A 21 10.41 -8.07 12.21
CA TYR A 21 9.53 -9.15 11.78
C TYR A 21 8.35 -9.25 12.74
N TYR A 22 7.16 -9.56 12.23
CA TYR A 22 6.00 -9.80 13.09
C TYR A 22 5.47 -11.22 12.92
N ASN A 23 4.72 -11.49 11.86
CA ASN A 23 4.01 -12.76 11.67
C ASN A 23 3.87 -13.13 10.19
N GLU A 24 4.65 -12.49 9.32
CA GLU A 24 4.73 -12.81 7.90
C GLU A 24 5.24 -14.25 7.68
N ASP A 25 5.14 -14.77 6.46
CA ASP A 25 5.62 -16.12 6.19
C ASP A 25 7.15 -16.22 6.33
N VAL A 26 7.61 -17.14 7.18
CA VAL A 26 9.04 -17.42 7.34
C VAL A 26 9.55 -18.27 6.18
N LEU A 27 8.85 -19.38 5.93
CA LEU A 27 9.06 -20.33 4.86
C LEU A 27 7.68 -20.74 4.35
N PHE A 28 7.51 -20.84 3.03
CA PHE A 28 6.25 -21.35 2.51
C PHE A 28 6.07 -22.84 2.84
N SER A 29 4.94 -23.17 3.45
CA SER A 29 4.54 -24.55 3.66
C SER A 29 4.07 -25.17 2.34
N LEU A 30 4.24 -26.49 2.16
CA LEU A 30 3.75 -27.18 0.96
C LEU A 30 2.23 -26.99 0.74
N PRO A 31 1.37 -27.14 1.76
CA PRO A 31 -0.06 -26.88 1.60
C PRO A 31 -0.33 -25.46 1.08
N HIS A 32 0.41 -24.47 1.58
CA HIS A 32 0.23 -23.08 1.16
C HIS A 32 0.71 -22.84 -0.28
N LEU A 33 1.75 -23.55 -0.73
CA LEU A 33 2.22 -23.46 -2.13
C LEU A 33 1.23 -24.02 -3.14
N GLU A 34 0.43 -25.00 -2.72
CA GLU A 34 -0.57 -25.70 -3.54
C GLU A 34 -1.97 -25.11 -3.42
N GLU A 35 -2.22 -24.31 -2.38
CA GLU A 35 -3.48 -23.61 -2.16
C GLU A 35 -3.81 -22.75 -3.38
N GLU A 36 -4.91 -23.07 -4.05
CA GLU A 36 -5.40 -22.32 -5.19
C GLU A 36 -6.10 -21.05 -4.69
N ASN A 37 -5.65 -19.88 -5.17
CA ASN A 37 -6.32 -18.60 -4.89
C ASN A 37 -7.71 -18.56 -5.54
N GLU A 38 -8.46 -17.46 -5.33
CA GLU A 38 -9.80 -17.24 -5.93
C GLU A 38 -9.85 -17.34 -7.47
N ASP A 39 -8.69 -17.25 -8.13
CA ASP A 39 -8.54 -17.41 -9.59
C ASP A 39 -8.09 -18.84 -10.00
N GLY A 40 -8.05 -19.80 -9.07
CA GLY A 40 -7.62 -21.19 -9.33
C GLY A 40 -6.11 -21.35 -9.56
N VAL A 41 -5.31 -20.37 -9.11
CA VAL A 41 -3.86 -20.34 -9.32
C VAL A 41 -3.14 -20.54 -8.00
N SER A 42 -2.30 -21.57 -7.92
CA SER A 42 -1.43 -21.80 -6.77
C SER A 42 -0.15 -20.95 -6.84
N ILE A 43 0.46 -20.67 -5.68
CA ILE A 43 1.71 -19.92 -5.61
C ILE A 43 2.82 -20.63 -6.39
N LEU A 44 2.89 -21.96 -6.29
CA LEU A 44 3.89 -22.73 -7.01
C LEU A 44 3.72 -22.61 -8.53
N PHE A 45 2.49 -22.77 -9.03
CA PHE A 45 2.20 -22.60 -10.46
C PHE A 45 2.57 -21.19 -10.93
N TYR A 46 2.23 -20.18 -10.14
CA TYR A 46 2.55 -18.79 -10.43
C TYR A 46 4.07 -18.56 -10.57
N LEU A 47 4.86 -19.04 -9.60
CA LEU A 47 6.32 -18.89 -9.61
C LEU A 47 6.97 -19.63 -10.79
N GLN A 48 6.50 -20.84 -11.11
CA GLN A 48 6.99 -21.61 -12.27
C GLN A 48 6.75 -20.86 -13.59
N LYS A 49 5.63 -20.13 -13.72
CA LYS A 49 5.30 -19.37 -14.93
C LYS A 49 6.06 -18.06 -15.04
N ILE A 50 6.37 -17.41 -13.93
CA ILE A 50 7.16 -16.17 -13.95
C ILE A 50 8.65 -16.46 -14.17
N TYR A 51 9.15 -17.57 -13.62
CA TYR A 51 10.58 -17.93 -13.69
C TYR A 51 10.79 -19.30 -14.38
N PRO A 52 10.42 -19.46 -15.66
CA PRO A 52 10.48 -20.76 -16.34
C PRO A 52 11.93 -21.28 -16.48
N ASP A 53 12.87 -20.38 -16.77
CA ASP A 53 14.28 -20.75 -16.93
C ASP A 53 14.90 -21.17 -15.59
N GLU A 54 14.57 -20.46 -14.50
CA GLU A 54 15.08 -20.81 -13.17
C GLU A 54 14.44 -22.09 -12.62
N TRP A 55 13.19 -22.37 -12.99
CA TRP A 55 12.55 -23.64 -12.67
C TRP A 55 13.26 -24.80 -13.38
N LYS A 56 13.57 -24.64 -14.67
CA LYS A 56 14.34 -25.64 -15.42
C LYS A 56 15.74 -25.88 -14.79
N ASN A 57 16.45 -24.81 -14.45
CA ASN A 57 17.76 -24.90 -13.80
C ASN A 57 17.66 -25.55 -12.41
N PHE A 58 16.55 -25.33 -11.69
CA PHE A 58 16.30 -25.98 -10.41
C PHE A 58 16.10 -27.48 -10.56
N LEU A 59 15.27 -27.90 -11.52
CA LEU A 59 15.06 -29.32 -11.85
C LEU A 59 16.37 -30.01 -12.27
N GLU A 60 17.18 -29.34 -13.09
CA GLU A 60 18.50 -29.83 -13.48
C GLU A 60 19.44 -29.99 -12.27
N ARG A 61 19.49 -29.00 -11.37
CA ARG A 61 20.32 -29.06 -10.14
C ARG A 61 19.93 -30.21 -9.21
N VAL A 62 18.63 -30.51 -9.13
CA VAL A 62 18.08 -31.58 -8.27
C VAL A 62 18.09 -32.94 -9.00
N ASN A 63 18.43 -32.96 -10.30
CA ASN A 63 18.49 -34.14 -11.16
C ASN A 63 17.16 -34.91 -11.22
N ARG A 64 16.05 -34.18 -11.44
CA ARG A 64 14.69 -34.72 -11.53
C ARG A 64 13.91 -34.05 -12.67
N GLU A 65 12.98 -34.78 -13.28
CA GLU A 65 12.22 -34.29 -14.44
C GLU A 65 10.79 -33.84 -14.09
N SER A 66 10.20 -34.34 -12.99
CA SER A 66 8.80 -34.08 -12.62
C SER A 66 8.60 -33.46 -11.23
N GLU A 67 7.53 -32.68 -11.08
CA GLU A 67 7.12 -32.08 -9.80
C GLU A 67 6.71 -33.14 -8.76
N GLU A 68 6.13 -34.25 -9.21
CA GLU A 68 5.68 -35.34 -8.33
C GLU A 68 6.84 -36.08 -7.68
N GLU A 69 7.98 -36.22 -8.38
CA GLU A 69 9.20 -36.79 -7.82
C GLU A 69 9.80 -35.94 -6.70
N LEU A 70 9.68 -34.61 -6.78
CA LEU A 70 10.17 -33.70 -5.73
C LEU A 70 9.38 -33.84 -4.43
N LYS A 71 8.09 -34.21 -4.51
CA LYS A 71 7.21 -34.38 -3.35
C LYS A 71 7.37 -35.75 -2.68
N SER A 72 8.15 -36.66 -3.24
CA SER A 72 8.31 -38.01 -2.69
C SER A 72 9.34 -38.08 -1.55
N ASN A 73 10.31 -37.17 -1.51
CA ASN A 73 11.41 -37.17 -0.55
C ASN A 73 11.40 -35.89 0.29
N ASP A 74 11.55 -36.01 1.61
CA ASP A 74 11.47 -34.89 2.56
C ASP A 74 12.58 -33.85 2.35
N ASP A 75 13.78 -34.27 1.94
CA ASP A 75 14.87 -33.33 1.60
C ASP A 75 14.56 -32.53 0.32
N LEU A 76 13.91 -33.17 -0.65
CA LEU A 76 13.53 -32.53 -1.92
C LEU A 76 12.34 -31.58 -1.75
N LYS A 77 11.41 -31.93 -0.85
CA LYS A 77 10.33 -31.04 -0.42
C LYS A 77 10.89 -29.75 0.16
N GLU A 78 11.91 -29.85 1.01
CA GLU A 78 12.55 -28.67 1.57
C GLU A 78 13.20 -27.81 0.48
N GLU A 79 13.96 -28.41 -0.45
CA GLU A 79 14.58 -27.67 -1.55
C GLU A 79 13.53 -26.95 -2.41
N LEU A 80 12.36 -27.55 -2.61
CA LEU A 80 11.22 -26.92 -3.29
C LEU A 80 10.66 -25.74 -2.49
N GLN A 81 10.44 -25.92 -1.19
CA GLN A 81 9.95 -24.86 -0.29
C GLN A 81 10.93 -23.68 -0.24
N LEU A 82 12.24 -23.96 -0.18
CA LEU A 82 13.28 -22.94 -0.22
C LEU A 82 13.31 -22.23 -1.58
N TRP A 83 13.21 -22.96 -2.69
CA TRP A 83 13.16 -22.38 -4.02
C TRP A 83 11.99 -21.40 -4.16
N ALA A 84 10.80 -21.77 -3.67
CA ALA A 84 9.63 -20.91 -3.68
C ALA A 84 9.78 -19.71 -2.73
N SER A 85 10.22 -19.95 -1.50
CA SER A 85 10.37 -18.91 -0.46
C SER A 85 11.39 -17.85 -0.85
N TYR A 86 12.47 -18.24 -1.56
CA TYR A 86 13.46 -17.31 -2.11
C TYR A 86 12.93 -16.37 -3.20
N ARG A 87 11.74 -16.64 -3.75
CA ARG A 87 11.08 -15.81 -4.78
C ARG A 87 9.83 -15.10 -4.25
N GLY A 88 9.35 -15.48 -3.06
CA GLY A 88 8.32 -14.78 -2.31
C GLY A 88 8.85 -13.61 -1.48
N GLN A 89 7.96 -13.01 -0.69
CA GLN A 89 8.28 -12.02 0.35
C GLN A 89 8.34 -12.73 1.71
N THR A 90 9.35 -13.59 1.90
CA THR A 90 9.51 -14.39 3.13
C THR A 90 10.72 -13.96 3.95
N LEU A 91 10.69 -14.18 5.27
CA LEU A 91 11.86 -13.93 6.13
C LEU A 91 13.08 -14.73 5.68
N THR A 92 12.88 -15.95 5.17
CA THR A 92 13.97 -16.79 4.64
C THR A 92 14.73 -16.11 3.50
N ARG A 93 14.03 -15.42 2.58
CA ARG A 93 14.66 -14.67 1.48
C ARG A 93 15.51 -13.53 2.03
N THR A 94 14.93 -12.71 2.89
CA THR A 94 15.58 -11.53 3.49
C THR A 94 16.80 -11.93 4.30
N VAL A 95 16.69 -12.99 5.10
CA VAL A 95 17.81 -13.52 5.88
C VAL A 95 18.93 -14.01 4.96
N ARG A 96 18.61 -14.79 3.93
CA ARG A 96 19.62 -15.23 2.96
C ARG A 96 20.33 -14.04 2.33
N GLY A 97 19.58 -13.03 1.88
CA GLY A 97 20.11 -11.82 1.27
C GLY A 97 21.09 -11.09 2.17
N MET A 98 20.68 -10.80 3.41
CA MET A 98 21.55 -10.08 4.36
C MET A 98 22.75 -10.90 4.82
N MET A 99 22.63 -12.24 4.86
CA MET A 99 23.76 -13.12 5.16
C MET A 99 24.80 -13.18 4.03
N TYR A 100 24.52 -12.63 2.84
CA TYR A 100 25.58 -12.42 1.84
C TYR A 100 26.64 -11.43 2.29
N TYR A 101 26.35 -10.50 3.22
CA TYR A 101 27.38 -9.66 3.83
C TYR A 101 28.45 -10.50 4.53
N ARG A 102 28.04 -11.50 5.33
CA ARG A 102 28.99 -12.41 5.98
C ARG A 102 29.82 -13.16 4.96
N LYS A 103 29.18 -13.74 3.93
CA LYS A 103 29.90 -14.49 2.88
C LYS A 103 30.86 -13.61 2.09
N ALA A 104 30.47 -12.38 1.78
CA ALA A 104 31.32 -11.40 1.11
C ALA A 104 32.53 -11.04 1.98
N LEU A 105 32.33 -10.84 3.28
CA LEU A 105 33.42 -10.55 4.22
C LEU A 105 34.36 -11.73 4.42
N GLU A 106 33.85 -12.96 4.47
CA GLU A 106 34.69 -14.17 4.53
C GLU A 106 35.60 -14.27 3.29
N LEU A 107 35.01 -14.11 2.09
CA LEU A 107 35.74 -14.17 0.83
C LEU A 107 36.78 -13.03 0.72
N GLN A 108 36.39 -11.80 1.04
CA GLN A 108 37.30 -10.67 1.01
C GLN A 108 38.40 -10.83 2.08
N SER A 109 38.11 -11.42 3.25
CA SER A 109 39.09 -11.64 4.31
C SER A 109 40.12 -12.67 3.86
N PHE A 110 39.65 -13.69 3.14
CA PHE A 110 40.53 -14.66 2.49
C PHE A 110 41.44 -13.95 1.49
N LEU A 111 40.91 -13.09 0.61
CA LEU A 111 41.73 -12.34 -0.35
C LEU A 111 42.73 -11.38 0.32
N ASP A 112 42.38 -10.79 1.48
CA ASP A 112 43.27 -9.91 2.24
C ASP A 112 44.41 -10.66 2.97
N MET A 113 44.22 -11.96 3.28
CA MET A 113 45.11 -12.77 4.15
C MET A 113 45.82 -13.93 3.44
N ALA A 114 45.29 -14.40 2.31
CA ALA A 114 45.82 -15.55 1.58
C ALA A 114 47.19 -15.25 0.96
N LYS A 115 48.06 -16.26 0.96
CA LYS A 115 49.33 -16.24 0.22
C LYS A 115 49.09 -16.69 -1.23
N ASP A 116 50.05 -16.44 -2.11
CA ASP A 116 49.95 -16.76 -3.54
C ASP A 116 49.61 -18.25 -3.79
N GLU A 117 50.14 -19.17 -2.97
CA GLU A 117 49.83 -20.61 -3.07
C GLU A 117 48.37 -20.95 -2.73
N ASP A 118 47.79 -20.28 -1.72
CA ASP A 118 46.40 -20.47 -1.31
C ASP A 118 45.43 -19.84 -2.30
N LEU A 119 45.81 -18.70 -2.90
CA LEU A 119 45.06 -18.04 -3.98
C LEU A 119 44.95 -18.94 -5.22
N MET A 120 46.01 -19.69 -5.54
CA MET A 120 46.03 -20.62 -6.68
C MET A 120 45.20 -21.89 -6.44
N LYS A 121 45.08 -22.38 -5.19
CA LYS A 121 44.17 -23.49 -4.83
C LYS A 121 42.70 -23.05 -4.81
N GLY A 122 42.43 -21.77 -4.56
CA GLY A 122 41.09 -21.19 -4.60
C GLY A 122 40.27 -21.41 -3.33
N TYR A 123 39.31 -20.50 -3.10
CA TYR A 123 38.51 -20.41 -1.86
C TYR A 123 37.67 -21.67 -1.55
N LYS A 124 37.20 -22.40 -2.58
CA LYS A 124 36.31 -23.56 -2.40
C LYS A 124 37.02 -24.82 -1.90
N ASP A 125 38.29 -24.99 -2.22
CA ASP A 125 39.05 -26.20 -1.88
C ASP A 125 39.51 -26.21 -0.42
N LEU A 126 39.56 -25.04 0.23
CA LEU A 126 39.85 -24.88 1.66
C LEU A 126 38.70 -25.30 2.60
N GLY A 127 37.48 -25.46 2.07
CA GLY A 127 36.33 -25.95 2.83
C GLY A 127 36.14 -27.46 2.79
N LEU A 128 36.88 -28.16 1.92
CA LEU A 128 36.73 -29.60 1.64
C LEU A 128 37.89 -30.45 2.16
N SER A 129 39.03 -29.84 2.53
CA SER A 129 40.17 -30.56 3.09
C SER A 129 39.96 -30.91 4.57
N SER A 130 39.33 -32.05 4.81
CA SER A 130 39.18 -32.70 6.12
C SER A 130 40.52 -33.07 6.79
N GLU A 131 41.65 -32.97 6.09
CA GLU A 131 42.96 -33.47 6.56
C GLU A 131 43.86 -32.43 7.24
N GLU A 132 43.54 -31.13 7.21
CA GLU A 132 44.34 -30.07 7.87
C GLU A 132 43.83 -29.66 9.27
N GLN A 133 43.06 -30.51 9.94
CA GLN A 133 42.61 -30.27 11.32
C GLN A 133 43.72 -30.45 12.39
N SER A 134 44.91 -30.94 12.01
CA SER A 134 45.99 -31.29 12.94
C SER A 134 47.04 -30.20 13.19
N SER A 135 46.99 -29.06 12.50
CA SER A 135 47.85 -27.91 12.80
C SER A 135 47.00 -26.66 13.08
N GLY A 136 47.21 -26.04 14.24
CA GLY A 136 46.34 -25.01 14.79
C GLY A 136 46.15 -23.79 13.86
N ARG A 137 44.87 -23.58 13.50
CA ARG A 137 44.24 -22.43 12.79
C ARG A 137 44.32 -22.48 11.26
N SER A 138 43.44 -23.26 10.64
CA SER A 138 43.12 -23.13 9.21
C SER A 138 42.79 -21.68 8.85
N LEU A 139 43.30 -21.20 7.71
CA LEU A 139 43.07 -19.85 7.19
C LEU A 139 41.57 -19.53 7.10
N SER A 140 40.75 -20.55 6.78
CA SER A 140 39.30 -20.49 6.77
C SER A 140 38.69 -20.09 8.12
N ALA A 141 39.13 -20.71 9.22
CA ALA A 141 38.65 -20.38 10.56
C ALA A 141 39.01 -18.93 10.97
N GLN A 142 40.17 -18.43 10.54
CA GLN A 142 40.57 -17.05 10.79
C GLN A 142 39.68 -16.06 10.00
N CYS A 143 39.39 -16.35 8.74
CA CYS A 143 38.52 -15.52 7.90
C CYS A 143 37.09 -15.45 8.46
N GLN A 144 36.55 -16.60 8.90
CA GLN A 144 35.24 -16.66 9.56
C GLN A 144 35.22 -15.84 10.86
N ALA A 145 36.26 -15.94 11.68
CA ALA A 145 36.36 -15.16 12.92
C ALA A 145 36.39 -13.64 12.65
N VAL A 146 37.12 -13.20 11.60
CA VAL A 146 37.14 -11.79 11.19
C VAL A 146 35.76 -11.33 10.71
N ALA A 147 35.07 -12.13 9.89
CA ALA A 147 33.72 -11.82 9.44
C ALA A 147 32.73 -11.71 10.62
N ASP A 148 32.77 -12.66 11.56
CA ASP A 148 31.89 -12.68 12.74
C ASP A 148 32.20 -11.54 13.74
N MET A 149 33.44 -11.04 13.76
CA MET A 149 33.80 -9.83 14.52
C MET A 149 33.27 -8.54 13.86
N LYS A 150 33.13 -8.52 12.54
CA LYS A 150 32.74 -7.31 11.77
C LYS A 150 31.26 -7.20 11.47
N PHE A 151 30.55 -8.32 11.42
CA PHE A 151 29.15 -8.37 11.03
C PHE A 151 28.30 -9.19 12.00
N THR A 152 27.16 -8.62 12.40
CA THR A 152 26.13 -9.38 13.13
C THR A 152 24.74 -9.05 12.58
N TYR A 153 23.85 -10.04 12.58
CA TYR A 153 22.49 -9.84 12.08
C TYR A 153 21.47 -10.14 13.16
N VAL A 154 20.59 -9.18 13.44
CA VAL A 154 19.52 -9.29 14.43
C VAL A 154 18.18 -9.19 13.73
N VAL A 155 17.37 -10.24 13.85
CA VAL A 155 15.95 -10.21 13.47
C VAL A 155 15.14 -9.96 14.72
N SER A 156 14.31 -8.93 14.71
CA SER A 156 13.45 -8.61 15.84
C SER A 156 12.06 -9.18 15.62
N CYS A 157 11.72 -10.25 16.32
CA CYS A 157 10.42 -10.92 16.28
C CYS A 157 9.72 -10.75 17.63
N GLN A 158 8.92 -9.70 17.79
CA GLN A 158 8.31 -9.38 19.09
C GLN A 158 7.46 -10.52 19.68
N ILE A 159 6.83 -11.37 18.85
CA ILE A 159 5.96 -12.49 19.28
C ILE A 159 6.64 -13.87 19.31
N TYR A 160 7.95 -13.96 19.07
CA TYR A 160 8.64 -15.25 18.99
C TYR A 160 8.46 -16.10 20.26
N GLY A 161 8.46 -15.45 21.44
CA GLY A 161 8.26 -16.13 22.72
C GLY A 161 6.91 -16.84 22.80
N ASP A 162 5.85 -16.19 22.30
CA ASP A 162 4.50 -16.79 22.23
C ASP A 162 4.42 -17.87 21.16
N GLN A 163 4.98 -17.63 19.97
CA GLN A 163 5.04 -18.62 18.89
C GLN A 163 5.76 -19.89 19.34
N LYS A 164 6.86 -19.76 20.09
CA LYS A 164 7.61 -20.87 20.70
C LYS A 164 6.75 -21.62 21.71
N ARG A 165 6.10 -20.92 22.65
CA ARG A 165 5.21 -21.54 23.67
C ARG A 165 4.02 -22.26 23.05
N SER A 166 3.47 -21.72 21.96
CA SER A 166 2.35 -22.31 21.23
C SER A 166 2.74 -23.40 20.22
N GLY A 167 4.04 -23.67 20.02
CA GLY A 167 4.52 -24.69 19.08
C GLY A 167 4.19 -24.37 17.62
N GLN A 168 4.14 -23.10 17.24
CA GLN A 168 3.81 -22.68 15.88
C GLN A 168 4.94 -23.01 14.89
N GLN A 169 4.58 -23.30 13.63
CA GLN A 169 5.55 -23.64 12.58
C GLN A 169 6.57 -22.51 12.34
N GLN A 170 6.14 -21.24 12.40
CA GLN A 170 7.01 -20.08 12.24
C GLN A 170 8.19 -20.09 13.23
N ALA A 171 7.98 -20.51 14.48
CA ALA A 171 9.04 -20.55 15.48
C ALA A 171 10.09 -21.63 15.15
N GLN A 172 9.66 -22.76 14.61
CA GLN A 172 10.53 -23.85 14.16
C GLN A 172 11.34 -23.42 12.93
N ASP A 173 10.72 -22.73 11.98
CA ASP A 173 11.38 -22.22 10.78
C ASP A 173 12.42 -21.12 11.14
N ILE A 174 12.11 -20.24 12.09
CA ILE A 174 13.06 -19.25 12.61
C ILE A 174 14.24 -19.93 13.29
N LEU A 175 14.00 -20.95 14.12
CA LEU A 175 15.05 -21.73 14.75
C LEU A 175 15.96 -22.40 13.70
N ARG A 176 15.36 -22.96 12.64
CA ARG A 176 16.09 -23.52 11.50
C ARG A 176 16.98 -22.48 10.82
N LEU A 177 16.50 -21.26 10.63
CA LEU A 177 17.30 -20.16 10.09
C LEU A 177 18.48 -19.80 11.01
N MET A 178 18.28 -19.77 12.33
CA MET A 178 19.37 -19.53 13.29
C MET A 178 20.42 -20.64 13.24
N THR A 179 20.02 -21.90 13.07
CA THR A 179 20.95 -23.04 12.92
C THR A 179 21.74 -22.96 11.61
N LYS A 180 21.09 -22.58 10.51
CA LYS A 180 21.73 -22.43 9.20
C LYS A 180 22.70 -21.26 9.13
N TYR A 181 22.42 -20.18 9.87
CA TYR A 181 23.20 -18.93 9.84
C TYR A 181 23.70 -18.56 11.25
N PRO A 182 24.93 -18.97 11.64
CA PRO A 182 25.42 -18.81 13.01
C PRO A 182 25.53 -17.36 13.53
N SER A 183 25.60 -16.36 12.63
CA SER A 183 25.68 -14.93 12.98
C SER A 183 24.30 -14.27 13.09
N LEU A 184 23.23 -14.99 12.75
CA LEU A 184 21.84 -14.57 12.97
C LEU A 184 21.47 -14.74 14.44
N ARG A 185 20.83 -13.71 14.99
CA ARG A 185 20.27 -13.69 16.34
C ARG A 185 18.83 -13.20 16.27
N VAL A 186 17.99 -13.67 17.18
CA VAL A 186 16.58 -13.26 17.25
C VAL A 186 16.34 -12.51 18.55
N ALA A 187 15.80 -11.31 18.45
CA ALA A 187 15.35 -10.52 19.58
C ALA A 187 13.82 -10.61 19.69
N TYR A 188 13.28 -10.77 20.90
CA TYR A 188 11.83 -10.81 21.12
C TYR A 188 11.43 -10.23 22.47
N ILE A 189 10.13 -9.99 22.65
CA ILE A 189 9.55 -9.54 23.91
C ILE A 189 8.99 -10.78 24.62
N ASP A 190 9.52 -11.07 25.80
CA ASP A 190 9.08 -12.18 26.62
C ASP A 190 8.15 -11.68 27.73
N GLU A 191 6.88 -12.11 27.68
CA GLU A 191 5.90 -11.89 28.74
C GLU A 191 5.99 -13.02 29.77
N VAL A 192 6.19 -12.65 31.05
CA VAL A 192 6.14 -13.59 32.18
C VAL A 192 5.09 -13.14 33.18
N GLU A 193 4.18 -14.05 33.51
CA GLU A 193 3.19 -13.86 34.56
C GLU A 193 3.79 -14.23 35.91
N MET A 194 3.83 -13.28 36.84
CA MET A 194 4.21 -13.56 38.23
C MET A 194 2.97 -13.61 39.14
N PRO A 195 2.76 -14.70 39.89
CA PRO A 195 1.69 -14.76 40.87
C PRO A 195 2.00 -13.80 42.03
N LYS A 196 1.07 -12.89 42.30
CA LYS A 196 1.10 -12.01 43.48
C LYS A 196 0.23 -12.61 44.58
N GLU A 197 0.59 -12.38 45.84
CA GLU A 197 -0.15 -12.88 47.02
C GLU A 197 -1.65 -12.50 47.02
N ASP A 198 -2.03 -11.47 46.27
CA ASP A 198 -3.38 -10.86 46.23
C ASP A 198 -4.27 -11.29 45.03
N ARG A 199 -4.02 -12.46 44.41
CA ARG A 199 -4.76 -12.98 43.22
C ARG A 199 -4.76 -12.09 41.96
N LYS A 200 -4.01 -10.98 41.95
CA LYS A 200 -3.71 -10.21 40.73
C LYS A 200 -2.43 -10.74 40.09
N VAL A 201 -2.50 -11.08 38.80
CA VAL A 201 -1.32 -11.47 38.01
C VAL A 201 -0.64 -10.18 37.51
N ASP A 202 0.59 -9.93 37.94
CA ASP A 202 1.41 -8.87 37.35
C ASP A 202 2.20 -9.46 36.17
N LYS A 203 2.08 -8.82 35.01
CA LYS A 203 2.86 -9.16 33.82
C LYS A 203 4.18 -8.40 33.84
N ILE A 204 5.28 -9.12 33.76
CA ILE A 204 6.62 -8.56 33.61
C ILE A 204 7.10 -8.83 32.20
N TYR A 205 7.65 -7.79 31.58
CA TYR A 205 8.12 -7.82 30.21
C TYR A 205 9.64 -7.81 30.17
N TYR A 206 10.23 -8.67 29.34
CA TYR A 206 11.67 -8.70 29.09
C TYR A 206 11.93 -8.55 27.60
N SER A 207 13.01 -7.85 27.26
CA SER A 207 13.62 -7.91 25.94
C SER A 207 14.71 -8.98 25.97
N THR A 208 14.57 -10.00 25.13
CA THR A 208 15.41 -11.21 25.16
C THR A 208 16.08 -11.40 23.82
N LEU A 209 17.37 -11.77 23.83
CA LEU A 209 18.15 -12.13 22.65
C LEU A 209 18.49 -13.61 22.70
N VAL A 210 18.19 -14.34 21.62
CA VAL A 210 18.49 -15.77 21.47
C VAL A 210 19.35 -16.04 20.25
N LYS A 211 20.02 -17.20 20.27
CA LYS A 211 20.80 -17.79 19.18
C LYS A 211 20.58 -19.31 19.19
N ALA A 212 20.75 -19.99 18.06
CA ALA A 212 20.78 -21.46 18.04
C ALA A 212 21.91 -22.03 18.93
N ALA A 213 21.58 -23.05 19.72
CA ALA A 213 22.54 -23.80 20.53
C ALA A 213 23.47 -24.62 19.62
N LEU A 214 24.74 -24.79 20.03
CA LEU A 214 25.67 -25.67 19.33
C LEU A 214 25.37 -27.13 19.72
N PRO A 215 25.39 -28.08 18.77
CA PRO A 215 25.25 -29.50 19.10
C PRO A 215 26.48 -29.94 19.91
N GLY A 216 26.34 -30.04 21.24
CA GLY A 216 27.41 -30.38 22.17
C GLY A 216 27.18 -30.01 23.65
N ASP A 217 26.19 -29.18 23.97
CA ASP A 217 25.84 -28.81 25.36
C ASP A 217 24.80 -29.78 25.97
N ASP A 218 25.18 -31.05 26.14
CA ASP A 218 24.34 -32.18 26.61
C ASP A 218 24.07 -32.19 28.14
N ASN A 219 24.10 -31.04 28.82
CA ASN A 219 23.96 -30.98 30.29
C ASN A 219 22.60 -30.45 30.80
N SER A 220 21.51 -30.58 30.04
CA SER A 220 20.17 -30.25 30.57
C SER A 220 19.10 -31.28 30.20
N ALA A 221 18.30 -31.67 31.20
CA ALA A 221 17.45 -32.86 31.23
C ALA A 221 16.10 -32.76 30.48
N ASP A 222 15.94 -31.86 29.50
CA ASP A 222 14.69 -31.71 28.73
C ASP A 222 14.94 -31.60 27.21
N PRO A 223 14.64 -32.66 26.42
CA PRO A 223 15.11 -32.78 25.03
C PRO A 223 14.35 -31.95 23.97
N VAL A 224 13.34 -31.16 24.34
CA VAL A 224 12.47 -30.47 23.34
C VAL A 224 12.43 -28.94 23.51
N GLN A 225 12.97 -28.37 24.60
CA GLN A 225 12.86 -26.92 24.89
C GLN A 225 14.14 -26.08 24.71
N ASN A 226 15.31 -26.68 24.48
CA ASN A 226 16.62 -26.00 24.55
C ASN A 226 17.44 -26.00 23.24
N LEU A 227 16.80 -25.87 22.07
CA LEU A 227 17.54 -25.69 20.81
C LEU A 227 17.98 -24.24 20.56
N ASP A 228 17.38 -23.28 21.26
CA ASP A 228 17.75 -21.86 21.28
C ASP A 228 18.31 -21.46 22.67
N GLN A 229 19.51 -20.88 22.66
CA GLN A 229 20.18 -20.37 23.84
C GLN A 229 19.86 -18.90 24.04
N VAL A 230 19.36 -18.54 25.22
CA VAL A 230 19.20 -17.14 25.65
C VAL A 230 20.56 -16.53 25.98
N ILE A 231 20.94 -15.47 25.26
CA ILE A 231 22.20 -14.76 25.46
C ILE A 231 22.01 -13.63 26.47
N TYR A 232 20.99 -12.80 26.26
CA TYR A 232 20.68 -11.65 27.10
C TYR A 232 19.19 -11.60 27.38
N ARG A 233 18.84 -11.14 28.59
CA ARG A 233 17.46 -10.90 29.02
C ARG A 233 17.42 -9.63 29.85
N ILE A 234 16.77 -8.59 29.34
CA ILE A 234 16.74 -7.25 29.92
C ILE A 234 15.31 -6.94 30.33
N LYS A 235 15.08 -6.62 31.61
CA LYS A 235 13.75 -6.27 32.11
C LYS A 235 13.32 -4.91 31.54
N LEU A 236 12.13 -4.87 30.94
CA LEU A 236 11.50 -3.66 30.43
C LEU A 236 10.68 -2.97 31.53
N PRO A 237 10.51 -1.63 31.46
CA PRO A 237 9.73 -0.88 32.46
C PRO A 237 8.22 -1.16 32.41
N GLY A 238 7.73 -1.78 31.33
CA GLY A 238 6.33 -2.12 31.13
C GLY A 238 6.09 -2.72 29.74
N TYR A 239 4.84 -2.75 29.31
CA TYR A 239 4.46 -3.19 27.97
C TYR A 239 5.08 -2.26 26.92
N ALA A 240 5.89 -2.82 26.03
CA ALA A 240 6.72 -2.04 25.09
C ALA A 240 5.94 -1.56 23.86
N ILE A 241 4.85 -2.24 23.46
CA ILE A 241 4.13 -1.96 22.22
C ILE A 241 3.10 -0.85 22.46
N LEU A 242 3.31 0.33 21.86
CA LEU A 242 2.47 1.51 22.07
C LEU A 242 1.56 1.82 20.87
N GLY A 243 2.08 1.63 19.65
CA GLY A 243 1.43 1.94 18.38
C GLY A 243 1.37 0.77 17.41
N GLU A 244 1.82 0.98 16.17
CA GLU A 244 1.74 0.00 15.07
C GLU A 244 2.61 -1.24 15.29
N GLY A 245 3.61 -1.17 16.16
CA GLY A 245 4.49 -2.29 16.50
C GLY A 245 5.85 -2.24 15.81
N LYS A 246 5.96 -1.84 14.53
CA LYS A 246 7.27 -1.75 13.83
C LYS A 246 8.30 -0.90 14.57
N PRO A 247 8.01 0.36 15.00
CA PRO A 247 9.01 1.17 15.67
C PRO A 247 9.41 0.62 17.05
N GLU A 248 8.47 0.05 17.80
CA GLU A 248 8.75 -0.60 19.08
C GLU A 248 9.59 -1.88 18.89
N ASN A 249 9.31 -2.64 17.82
CA ASN A 249 10.05 -3.82 17.43
C ASN A 249 11.53 -3.48 17.15
N GLN A 250 11.80 -2.40 16.40
CA GLN A 250 13.17 -1.97 16.15
C GLN A 250 13.87 -1.42 17.40
N ASN A 251 13.19 -0.56 18.16
CA ASN A 251 13.80 0.17 19.27
C ASN A 251 14.12 -0.72 20.48
N HIS A 252 13.36 -1.78 20.74
CA HIS A 252 13.73 -2.71 21.81
C HIS A 252 14.92 -3.60 21.40
N ALA A 253 15.05 -3.94 20.12
CA ALA A 253 16.12 -4.81 19.62
C ALA A 253 17.45 -4.08 19.34
N ILE A 254 17.43 -2.76 19.15
CA ILE A 254 18.64 -1.97 18.83
C ILE A 254 19.77 -2.17 19.84
N ILE A 255 19.46 -2.41 21.11
CA ILE A 255 20.44 -2.62 22.19
C ILE A 255 21.29 -3.88 22.00
N PHE A 256 20.79 -4.86 21.22
CA PHE A 256 21.48 -6.13 20.96
C PHE A 256 22.36 -6.09 19.71
N THR A 257 22.24 -5.05 18.89
CA THR A 257 23.11 -4.83 17.73
C THR A 257 24.54 -4.52 18.19
N ARG A 258 25.54 -4.67 17.31
CA ARG A 258 26.97 -4.42 17.59
C ARG A 258 27.63 -3.61 16.46
N GLY A 259 28.79 -3.03 16.76
CA GLY A 259 29.59 -2.24 15.82
C GLY A 259 29.24 -0.76 15.73
N GLU A 260 29.84 -0.04 14.79
CA GLU A 260 29.63 1.40 14.60
C GLU A 260 28.45 1.68 13.68
N GLY A 261 28.27 0.88 12.63
CA GLY A 261 27.16 0.99 11.69
C GLY A 261 25.94 0.16 12.08
N LEU A 262 24.74 0.65 11.78
CA LEU A 262 23.49 -0.10 11.89
C LEU A 262 22.68 0.08 10.60
N GLN A 263 22.56 -0.97 9.81
CA GLN A 263 21.66 -0.99 8.67
C GLN A 263 20.29 -1.50 9.11
N THR A 264 19.24 -0.75 8.81
CA THR A 264 17.87 -1.18 9.04
C THR A 264 17.31 -1.77 7.75
N ILE A 265 16.79 -3.00 7.78
CA ILE A 265 16.21 -3.69 6.60
C ILE A 265 14.73 -4.05 6.84
N ASP A 266 13.84 -3.77 5.88
CA ASP A 266 12.43 -4.20 5.94
C ASP A 266 12.33 -5.71 5.64
N MET A 267 11.29 -6.37 6.17
CA MET A 267 11.08 -7.82 5.99
C MET A 267 10.97 -8.25 4.51
N ASN A 268 10.55 -7.36 3.61
CA ASN A 268 10.38 -7.66 2.18
C ASN A 268 11.58 -7.24 1.31
N GLN A 269 12.72 -6.90 1.92
CA GLN A 269 13.94 -6.53 1.22
C GLN A 269 14.89 -7.71 1.03
N ASP A 270 15.64 -7.70 -0.07
CA ASP A 270 16.63 -8.73 -0.42
C ASP A 270 17.94 -8.06 -0.80
N ASN A 271 19.06 -8.73 -0.55
CA ASN A 271 20.37 -8.23 -0.93
C ASN A 271 21.06 -9.23 -1.83
N TYR A 272 21.94 -8.72 -2.69
CA TYR A 272 22.68 -9.52 -3.66
C TYR A 272 24.15 -9.60 -3.25
N LEU A 273 24.84 -10.67 -3.66
CA LEU A 273 26.23 -10.90 -3.25
C LEU A 273 27.16 -9.81 -3.78
N GLU A 274 26.93 -9.34 -5.01
CA GLU A 274 27.66 -8.26 -5.65
C GLU A 274 27.51 -6.92 -4.93
N GLU A 275 26.35 -6.66 -4.33
CA GLU A 275 26.09 -5.45 -3.53
C GLU A 275 26.74 -5.59 -2.15
N ALA A 276 26.70 -6.80 -1.57
CA ALA A 276 27.34 -7.10 -0.31
C ALA A 276 28.86 -6.85 -0.31
N LEU A 277 29.54 -7.07 -1.44
CA LEU A 277 30.97 -6.80 -1.60
C LEU A 277 31.33 -5.30 -1.43
N LYS A 278 30.38 -4.39 -1.66
CA LYS A 278 30.61 -2.94 -1.63
C LYS A 278 30.38 -2.32 -0.25
N MET A 279 29.88 -3.08 0.73
CA MET A 279 29.53 -2.54 2.06
C MET A 279 30.73 -1.91 2.77
N ARG A 280 31.94 -2.46 2.57
CA ARG A 280 33.18 -1.87 3.12
C ARG A 280 33.50 -0.48 2.57
N ASN A 281 33.11 -0.19 1.32
CA ASN A 281 33.24 1.14 0.71
C ASN A 281 32.19 2.08 1.29
N LEU A 282 30.93 1.64 1.38
CA LEU A 282 29.83 2.44 1.93
C LEU A 282 30.12 2.89 3.36
N LEU A 283 30.63 2.00 4.21
CA LEU A 283 30.95 2.36 5.60
C LEU A 283 32.09 3.40 5.71
N GLN A 284 32.96 3.55 4.71
CA GLN A 284 33.97 4.62 4.72
C GLN A 284 33.37 6.01 4.53
N GLU A 285 32.18 6.13 3.95
CA GLU A 285 31.49 7.41 3.78
C GLU A 285 31.22 8.09 5.13
N PHE A 286 31.08 7.30 6.22
CA PHE A 286 31.00 7.84 7.60
C PHE A 286 32.25 8.62 8.04
N LEU A 287 33.40 8.34 7.41
CA LEU A 287 34.69 8.96 7.71
C LEU A 287 35.04 10.08 6.73
N GLU A 288 34.17 10.37 5.76
CA GLU A 288 34.35 11.45 4.80
C GLU A 288 33.41 12.63 5.11
N LYS A 289 33.92 13.85 4.91
CA LYS A 289 33.14 15.08 5.09
C LYS A 289 32.65 15.57 3.74
N HIS A 290 31.51 15.07 3.28
CA HIS A 290 30.93 15.43 1.98
C HIS A 290 30.54 16.90 1.85
N ASP A 291 30.18 17.56 2.95
CA ASP A 291 29.86 18.98 2.99
C ASP A 291 31.05 19.86 3.41
N GLY A 292 32.22 19.26 3.63
CA GLY A 292 33.44 19.89 4.14
C GLY A 292 33.44 20.17 5.65
N VAL A 293 32.34 19.94 6.36
CA VAL A 293 32.16 20.36 7.75
C VAL A 293 31.90 19.17 8.68
N ARG A 294 30.96 18.29 8.33
CA ARG A 294 30.39 17.28 9.22
C ARG A 294 30.50 15.88 8.63
N TYR A 295 30.65 14.90 9.53
CA TYR A 295 30.51 13.49 9.19
C TYR A 295 29.02 13.14 9.06
N PRO A 296 28.64 12.29 8.11
CA PRO A 296 27.26 11.85 7.98
C PRO A 296 26.87 10.99 9.18
N SER A 297 25.62 11.08 9.59
CA SER A 297 25.02 10.25 10.62
C SER A 297 24.09 9.19 10.03
N ILE A 298 23.63 9.40 8.80
CA ILE A 298 22.84 8.43 8.02
C ILE A 298 23.37 8.42 6.58
N LEU A 299 23.73 7.23 6.10
CA LEU A 299 24.10 6.98 4.72
C LEU A 299 22.88 6.44 3.97
N GLY A 300 22.43 7.22 3.00
CA GLY A 300 21.32 6.85 2.13
C GLY A 300 21.70 5.81 1.10
N VAL A 301 20.86 4.79 0.93
CA VAL A 301 21.08 3.71 -0.05
C VAL A 301 19.88 3.60 -0.99
N ARG A 302 20.13 3.27 -2.26
CA ARG A 302 19.09 3.10 -3.28
C ARG A 302 18.29 1.80 -3.06
N GLU A 303 16.98 1.86 -3.25
CA GLU A 303 16.12 0.67 -3.35
C GLU A 303 15.90 0.26 -4.82
N HIS A 304 15.78 -1.04 -5.09
CA HIS A 304 15.43 -1.57 -6.40
C HIS A 304 14.18 -2.47 -6.30
N ILE A 305 13.11 -2.08 -6.99
CA ILE A 305 11.84 -2.82 -6.97
C ILE A 305 11.89 -3.99 -7.96
N PHE A 306 12.05 -5.21 -7.44
CA PHE A 306 12.18 -6.40 -8.29
C PHE A 306 10.84 -7.00 -8.75
N THR A 307 9.69 -6.51 -8.26
CA THR A 307 8.36 -6.96 -8.69
C THR A 307 7.85 -6.27 -9.95
N GLY A 308 8.60 -5.31 -10.51
CA GLY A 308 8.18 -4.49 -11.65
C GLY A 308 7.96 -5.23 -12.98
N SER A 309 8.46 -6.46 -13.13
CA SER A 309 8.35 -7.26 -14.37
C SER A 309 7.05 -8.08 -14.49
N VAL A 310 6.22 -8.07 -13.45
CA VAL A 310 5.04 -8.93 -13.33
C VAL A 310 3.85 -8.39 -14.15
N SER A 311 3.58 -7.09 -14.05
CA SER A 311 2.47 -6.42 -14.74
C SER A 311 2.85 -4.99 -15.14
N SER A 312 2.08 -4.40 -16.05
CA SER A 312 2.17 -2.99 -16.44
C SER A 312 2.00 -2.06 -15.23
N LEU A 313 1.06 -2.37 -14.34
CA LEU A 313 0.84 -1.63 -13.09
C LEU A 313 2.08 -1.69 -12.18
N ALA A 314 2.67 -2.89 -12.05
CA ALA A 314 3.92 -3.09 -11.33
C ALA A 314 5.07 -2.29 -11.94
N TRP A 315 5.12 -2.26 -13.27
CA TRP A 315 6.14 -1.55 -14.02
C TRP A 315 6.03 -0.03 -13.83
N PHE A 316 4.82 0.53 -13.87
CA PHE A 316 4.59 1.96 -13.65
C PHE A 316 5.01 2.39 -12.23
N MET A 317 4.58 1.63 -11.21
CA MET A 317 4.98 1.87 -9.82
C MET A 317 6.49 1.75 -9.64
N SER A 318 7.10 0.70 -10.20
CA SER A 318 8.55 0.48 -10.13
C SER A 318 9.32 1.65 -10.74
N ASN A 319 8.88 2.18 -11.88
CA ASN A 319 9.55 3.32 -12.52
C ASN A 319 9.34 4.64 -11.75
N GLN A 320 8.15 4.84 -11.16
CA GLN A 320 7.87 5.97 -10.28
C GLN A 320 8.78 5.93 -9.03
N GLU A 321 8.86 4.78 -8.35
CA GLU A 321 9.74 4.59 -7.20
C GLU A 321 11.21 4.75 -7.60
N THR A 322 11.65 4.20 -8.73
CA THR A 322 13.02 4.38 -9.25
C THR A 322 13.38 5.85 -9.39
N SER A 323 12.48 6.66 -9.96
CA SER A 323 12.69 8.09 -10.11
C SER A 323 12.80 8.81 -8.75
N PHE A 324 12.06 8.35 -7.74
CA PHE A 324 12.17 8.90 -6.39
C PHE A 324 13.52 8.53 -5.76
N VAL A 325 13.91 7.25 -5.77
CA VAL A 325 15.11 6.76 -5.08
C VAL A 325 16.43 7.16 -5.74
N THR A 326 16.41 7.69 -6.97
CA THR A 326 17.60 8.22 -7.65
C THR A 326 17.56 9.73 -7.74
N ILE A 327 17.01 10.30 -8.83
CA ILE A 327 17.11 11.73 -9.15
C ILE A 327 16.51 12.62 -8.05
N ALA A 328 15.40 12.21 -7.43
CA ALA A 328 14.81 12.97 -6.33
C ALA A 328 15.65 12.89 -5.05
N GLN A 329 16.07 11.70 -4.60
CA GLN A 329 16.95 11.54 -3.44
C GLN A 329 18.30 12.26 -3.62
N ARG A 330 18.86 12.23 -4.84
CA ARG A 330 20.08 12.97 -5.20
C ARG A 330 19.89 14.46 -5.00
N LEU A 331 18.80 15.04 -5.51
CA LEU A 331 18.48 16.46 -5.37
C LEU A 331 18.24 16.83 -3.89
N LEU A 332 17.51 15.98 -3.14
CA LEU A 332 17.25 16.17 -1.71
C LEU A 332 18.55 16.16 -0.89
N ALA A 333 19.50 15.29 -1.22
CA ALA A 333 20.79 15.22 -0.55
C ALA A 333 21.69 16.42 -0.92
N ASN A 334 21.83 16.70 -2.22
CA ASN A 334 22.67 17.77 -2.74
C ASN A 334 22.08 18.34 -4.06
N PRO A 335 21.76 19.63 -4.15
CA PRO A 335 22.14 20.74 -3.26
C PRO A 335 21.14 21.07 -2.15
N LEU A 336 19.95 20.46 -2.11
CA LEU A 336 18.89 20.96 -1.22
C LEU A 336 19.16 20.68 0.27
N ARG A 337 19.97 19.66 0.60
CA ARG A 337 20.34 19.29 2.00
C ARG A 337 19.12 19.14 2.92
N VAL A 338 18.05 18.56 2.39
CA VAL A 338 16.79 18.23 3.09
C VAL A 338 16.41 16.76 2.90
N ARG A 339 17.37 15.91 2.55
CA ARG A 339 17.19 14.46 2.62
C ARG A 339 17.06 14.04 4.08
N PHE A 340 16.05 13.24 4.36
CA PHE A 340 15.85 12.56 5.63
C PHE A 340 15.93 11.05 5.41
N HIS A 341 15.58 10.27 6.43
CA HIS A 341 15.44 8.82 6.30
C HIS A 341 14.06 8.51 5.71
N TYR A 342 13.99 8.06 4.46
CA TYR A 342 12.72 7.77 3.78
C TYR A 342 12.34 6.29 3.84
N GLY A 343 12.69 5.64 4.95
CA GLY A 343 12.59 4.21 5.12
C GLY A 343 13.90 3.50 4.83
N HIS A 344 13.86 2.19 5.02
CA HIS A 344 14.97 1.26 4.87
C HIS A 344 15.43 1.31 3.40
N PRO A 345 16.69 1.02 3.03
CA PRO A 345 17.73 0.24 3.71
C PRO A 345 18.92 1.09 4.20
N ASP A 346 18.69 2.34 4.59
CA ASP A 346 19.74 3.26 5.01
C ASP A 346 20.61 2.70 6.16
N VAL A 347 21.87 3.14 6.21
CA VAL A 347 22.84 2.78 7.26
C VAL A 347 23.01 3.96 8.21
N PHE A 348 22.87 3.69 9.51
CA PHE A 348 22.95 4.68 10.58
C PHE A 348 24.30 4.60 11.30
N ASP A 349 24.82 5.75 11.73
CA ASP A 349 25.77 5.81 12.85
C ASP A 349 25.00 5.37 14.11
N ARG A 350 25.30 4.15 14.56
CA ARG A 350 24.60 3.53 15.68
C ARG A 350 24.87 4.28 16.98
N LEU A 351 26.10 4.74 17.20
CA LEU A 351 26.48 5.43 18.44
C LEU A 351 25.75 6.78 18.55
N PHE A 352 25.55 7.45 17.41
CA PHE A 352 24.74 8.65 17.37
C PHE A 352 23.28 8.36 17.75
N HIS A 353 22.63 7.39 17.10
CA HIS A 353 21.18 7.17 17.20
C HIS A 353 20.74 6.48 18.49
N LEU A 354 21.56 5.57 19.05
CA LEU A 354 21.25 4.83 20.27
C LEU A 354 21.03 5.75 21.48
N ALA A 355 21.81 6.83 21.59
CA ALA A 355 21.67 7.80 22.68
C ALA A 355 20.59 8.88 22.41
N ARG A 356 19.92 8.86 21.25
CA ARG A 356 19.13 10.01 20.76
C ARG A 356 17.68 9.69 20.43
N GLY A 357 17.19 8.48 20.71
CA GLY A 357 15.79 8.11 20.49
C GLY A 357 15.59 7.00 19.46
N GLY A 358 16.67 6.32 19.05
CA GLY A 358 16.61 5.15 18.18
C GLY A 358 16.53 5.47 16.69
N VAL A 359 16.04 4.49 15.93
CA VAL A 359 15.98 4.53 14.45
C VAL A 359 14.58 4.81 13.91
N SER A 360 13.57 4.86 14.78
CA SER A 360 12.18 5.13 14.42
C SER A 360 11.42 5.66 15.64
N LYS A 361 10.32 6.39 15.40
CA LYS A 361 9.54 7.03 16.47
C LYS A 361 8.31 6.21 16.85
N ALA A 362 8.37 5.54 17.99
CA ALA A 362 7.23 4.84 18.58
C ALA A 362 6.20 5.84 19.11
N SER A 363 4.92 5.62 18.77
CA SER A 363 3.84 6.52 19.15
C SER A 363 2.49 5.84 19.01
N LYS A 364 1.56 6.16 19.93
CA LYS A 364 0.19 5.65 19.89
C LYS A 364 -0.63 6.48 18.90
N ILE A 365 -1.15 5.85 17.86
CA ILE A 365 -2.10 6.39 16.86
C ILE A 365 -1.51 7.43 15.90
N ILE A 366 -0.58 8.29 16.32
CA ILE A 366 0.06 9.32 15.47
C ILE A 366 1.49 8.94 15.09
N ASN A 367 2.04 9.57 14.06
CA ASN A 367 3.36 9.33 13.46
C ASN A 367 3.43 8.03 12.63
N LEU A 368 2.45 7.83 11.75
CA LEU A 368 2.34 6.72 10.80
C LEU A 368 3.58 6.53 9.90
N SER A 369 4.32 7.61 9.63
CA SER A 369 5.64 7.57 8.98
C SER A 369 6.73 7.65 10.04
N GLU A 370 6.91 6.58 10.80
CA GLU A 370 7.78 6.51 11.98
C GLU A 370 9.28 6.68 11.65
N ASP A 371 9.70 6.17 10.50
CA ASP A 371 11.09 6.11 10.05
C ASP A 371 11.67 7.53 9.81
N ILE A 372 10.88 8.43 9.21
CA ILE A 372 11.34 9.78 8.84
C ILE A 372 11.76 10.64 10.02
N PHE A 373 11.24 10.34 11.21
CA PHE A 373 11.59 11.05 12.43
C PHE A 373 13.03 10.83 12.87
N ALA A 374 13.66 9.70 12.50
CA ALA A 374 15.09 9.51 12.73
C ALA A 374 15.91 10.51 11.89
N GLY A 375 15.49 10.75 10.64
CA GLY A 375 16.05 11.79 9.79
C GLY A 375 15.85 13.21 10.34
N PHE A 376 14.66 13.52 10.87
CA PHE A 376 14.41 14.82 11.52
C PHE A 376 15.31 15.02 12.74
N ASN A 377 15.40 14.02 13.60
CA ASN A 377 16.20 14.05 14.82
C ASN A 377 17.70 14.17 14.51
N SER A 378 18.17 13.46 13.49
CA SER A 378 19.52 13.58 12.95
C SER A 378 19.83 15.03 12.56
N THR A 379 19.01 15.61 11.68
CA THR A 379 19.19 16.99 11.20
C THR A 379 19.06 18.03 12.32
N LEU A 380 18.11 17.86 13.25
CA LEU A 380 17.92 18.75 14.40
C LEU A 380 19.15 18.82 15.31
N ARG A 381 19.89 17.72 15.39
CA ARG A 381 21.11 17.56 16.20
C ARG A 381 22.37 17.71 15.37
N GLU A 382 22.27 18.42 14.25
CA GLU A 382 23.38 18.76 13.37
C GLU A 382 24.01 17.58 12.62
N GLY A 383 23.39 16.41 12.64
CA GLY A 383 23.77 15.29 11.77
C GLY A 383 23.55 15.62 10.29
N SER A 384 24.27 14.93 9.42
CA SER A 384 24.14 15.04 7.96
C SER A 384 23.65 13.73 7.37
N VAL A 385 22.78 13.81 6.37
CA VAL A 385 22.16 12.65 5.70
C VAL A 385 22.56 12.68 4.24
N THR A 386 23.37 11.70 3.82
CA THR A 386 23.91 11.59 2.45
C THR A 386 23.13 10.57 1.64
N HIS A 387 23.45 10.43 0.35
CA HIS A 387 22.83 9.44 -0.55
C HIS A 387 23.87 8.86 -1.51
N HIS A 388 23.96 7.54 -1.59
CA HIS A 388 24.95 6.79 -2.35
C HIS A 388 24.24 5.75 -3.22
N GLU A 389 24.49 5.79 -4.53
CA GLU A 389 23.75 5.00 -5.52
C GLU A 389 24.56 3.82 -6.10
N TYR A 390 25.84 3.67 -5.73
CA TYR A 390 26.67 2.54 -6.18
C TYR A 390 26.33 1.22 -5.46
N LEU A 391 25.55 1.28 -4.39
CA LEU A 391 24.99 0.15 -3.66
C LEU A 391 23.46 0.23 -3.71
N GLN A 392 22.81 -0.91 -3.90
CA GLN A 392 21.35 -1.01 -3.91
C GLN A 392 20.86 -2.25 -3.15
N VAL A 393 19.63 -2.18 -2.63
CA VAL A 393 18.95 -3.31 -1.98
C VAL A 393 17.63 -3.55 -2.70
N GLY A 394 17.33 -4.81 -2.99
CA GLY A 394 16.07 -5.22 -3.60
C GLY A 394 14.90 -5.04 -2.64
N LYS A 395 13.72 -4.64 -3.14
CA LYS A 395 12.48 -4.54 -2.36
C LYS A 395 11.31 -5.14 -3.11
N GLY A 396 10.57 -6.01 -2.41
CA GLY A 396 9.30 -6.54 -2.87
C GLY A 396 8.19 -5.52 -2.68
N ARG A 397 7.36 -5.31 -3.69
CA ARG A 397 6.14 -4.50 -3.59
C ARG A 397 4.95 -5.28 -4.06
N ASP A 398 3.85 -5.15 -3.33
CA ASP A 398 2.54 -5.59 -3.78
C ASP A 398 1.96 -4.55 -4.73
N VAL A 399 1.75 -4.97 -5.95
CA VAL A 399 1.48 -4.11 -7.11
C VAL A 399 0.01 -4.15 -7.53
N GLY A 400 -0.87 -4.63 -6.65
CA GLY A 400 -2.32 -4.56 -6.83
C GLY A 400 -2.83 -3.13 -6.64
N LEU A 401 -3.84 -2.72 -7.40
CA LEU A 401 -4.35 -1.34 -7.38
C LEU A 401 -4.84 -0.90 -5.99
N ASN A 402 -5.49 -1.79 -5.24
CA ASN A 402 -5.89 -1.53 -3.85
C ASN A 402 -4.69 -1.34 -2.92
N GLN A 403 -3.63 -2.15 -3.09
CA GLN A 403 -2.43 -2.05 -2.26
C GLN A 403 -1.66 -0.76 -2.54
N ILE A 404 -1.58 -0.36 -3.82
CA ILE A 404 -0.99 0.93 -4.22
C ILE A 404 -1.78 2.09 -3.59
N SER A 405 -3.11 2.04 -3.66
CA SER A 405 -3.97 3.07 -3.05
C SER A 405 -3.78 3.18 -1.53
N LEU A 406 -3.71 2.05 -0.82
CA LEU A 406 -3.44 2.02 0.62
C LEU A 406 -2.04 2.57 0.96
N PHE A 407 -1.05 2.27 0.13
CA PHE A 407 0.30 2.79 0.28
C PHE A 407 0.36 4.32 0.11
N GLU A 408 -0.24 4.85 -0.96
CA GLU A 408 -0.32 6.30 -1.19
C GLU A 408 -1.12 7.01 -0.07
N ALA A 409 -2.21 6.40 0.39
CA ALA A 409 -2.96 6.90 1.54
C ALA A 409 -2.12 6.92 2.83
N LYS A 410 -1.28 5.88 3.07
CA LYS A 410 -0.36 5.84 4.20
C LYS A 410 0.64 7.00 4.15
N ILE A 411 1.23 7.28 2.98
CA ILE A 411 2.17 8.39 2.82
C ILE A 411 1.47 9.74 3.04
N ALA A 412 0.29 9.93 2.46
CA ALA A 412 -0.47 11.17 2.58
C ALA A 412 -0.87 11.45 4.04
N ASN A 413 -1.40 10.44 4.74
CA ASN A 413 -1.76 10.55 6.16
C ASN A 413 -0.53 10.82 7.03
N GLY A 414 0.58 10.10 6.79
CA GLY A 414 1.83 10.31 7.51
C GLY A 414 2.40 11.73 7.35
N ASN A 415 2.37 12.30 6.14
CA ASN A 415 2.77 13.69 5.93
C ASN A 415 1.79 14.69 6.57
N GLY A 416 0.49 14.39 6.57
CA GLY A 416 -0.53 15.15 7.30
C GLY A 416 -0.22 15.21 8.81
N GLU A 417 0.14 14.08 9.41
CA GLU A 417 0.53 14.00 10.83
C GLU A 417 1.85 14.71 11.13
N GLN A 418 2.82 14.65 10.22
CA GLN A 418 4.09 15.37 10.36
C GLN A 418 3.88 16.88 10.54
N THR A 419 2.82 17.46 9.95
CA THR A 419 2.48 18.88 10.13
C THR A 419 2.19 19.25 11.59
N LEU A 420 1.70 18.29 12.38
CA LEU A 420 1.40 18.46 13.81
C LEU A 420 2.63 18.21 14.69
N SER A 421 3.73 17.73 14.12
CA SER A 421 4.93 17.37 14.87
C SER A 421 5.72 18.59 15.33
N ARG A 422 6.16 18.53 16.59
CA ARG A 422 7.16 19.45 17.16
C ARG A 422 8.50 19.40 16.43
N ASP A 423 8.83 18.29 15.79
CA ASP A 423 10.10 18.09 15.10
C ASP A 423 10.16 18.94 13.82
N ILE A 424 9.07 18.94 13.02
CA ILE A 424 8.92 19.84 11.86
C ILE A 424 8.93 21.30 12.29
N TYR A 425 8.20 21.65 13.36
CA TYR A 425 8.20 23.01 13.91
C TYR A 425 9.63 23.47 14.26
N ARG A 426 10.42 22.63 14.94
CA ARG A 426 11.81 22.94 15.30
C ARG A 426 12.73 23.02 14.09
N LEU A 427 12.55 22.14 13.09
CA LEU A 427 13.31 22.17 11.85
C LEU A 427 13.07 23.47 11.09
N GLY A 428 11.82 23.91 10.99
CA GLY A 428 11.46 25.18 10.35
C GLY A 428 12.14 26.39 10.96
N HIS A 429 12.37 26.41 12.28
CA HIS A 429 13.09 27.49 12.96
C HIS A 429 14.61 27.45 12.78
N ARG A 430 15.17 26.30 12.40
CA ARG A 430 16.62 26.09 12.24
C ARG A 430 17.08 26.10 10.78
N PHE A 431 16.17 25.90 9.83
CA PHE A 431 16.49 25.98 8.42
C PHE A 431 16.65 27.42 7.94
N ASP A 432 17.60 27.62 7.04
CA ASP A 432 17.63 28.83 6.22
C ASP A 432 16.42 28.86 5.28
N PHE A 433 16.18 30.03 4.67
CA PHE A 433 15.03 30.23 3.80
C PHE A 433 14.93 29.19 2.68
N PHE A 434 16.04 28.82 2.03
CA PHE A 434 16.03 27.91 0.90
C PHE A 434 15.78 26.46 1.32
N ARG A 435 16.39 26.01 2.42
CA ARG A 435 16.14 24.67 3.00
C ARG A 435 14.75 24.57 3.57
N MET A 436 14.22 25.63 4.18
CA MET A 436 12.84 25.68 4.65
C MET A 436 11.86 25.53 3.46
N MET A 437 12.07 26.28 2.38
CA MET A 437 11.23 26.18 1.18
C MET A 437 11.35 24.80 0.52
N SER A 438 12.56 24.26 0.48
CA SER A 438 12.82 22.92 -0.07
C SER A 438 12.10 21.85 0.74
N CYS A 439 12.27 21.86 2.07
CA CYS A 439 11.56 20.95 2.97
C CYS A 439 10.04 21.11 2.84
N TYR A 440 9.53 22.34 2.76
CA TYR A 440 8.10 22.57 2.54
C TYR A 440 7.64 21.89 1.24
N PHE A 441 8.25 22.17 0.09
CA PHE A 441 7.77 21.61 -1.17
C PHE A 441 7.98 20.10 -1.32
N THR A 442 8.99 19.52 -0.66
CA THR A 442 9.32 18.09 -0.82
C THR A 442 8.66 17.19 0.22
N THR A 443 8.18 17.73 1.34
CA THR A 443 7.47 16.96 2.37
C THR A 443 6.04 17.47 2.55
N VAL A 444 5.81 18.29 3.58
CA VAL A 444 4.49 18.67 4.09
C VAL A 444 3.70 19.56 3.12
N GLY A 445 4.38 20.49 2.46
CA GLY A 445 3.78 21.52 1.63
C GLY A 445 3.12 20.97 0.37
N PHE A 446 3.59 19.86 -0.19
CA PHE A 446 2.90 19.19 -1.31
C PHE A 446 1.49 18.75 -0.89
N TYR A 447 1.38 18.00 0.21
CA TYR A 447 0.09 17.51 0.72
C TYR A 447 -0.80 18.65 1.25
N PHE A 448 -0.21 19.66 1.88
CA PHE A 448 -0.93 20.84 2.31
C PHE A 448 -1.48 21.67 1.14
N SER A 449 -0.68 21.86 0.08
CA SER A 449 -1.13 22.55 -1.14
C SER A 449 -2.22 21.75 -1.84
N THR A 450 -2.13 20.43 -1.86
CA THR A 450 -3.20 19.54 -2.33
C THR A 450 -4.48 19.76 -1.52
N LEU A 451 -4.40 19.76 -0.18
CA LEU A 451 -5.54 20.05 0.69
C LEU A 451 -6.15 21.44 0.41
N LEU A 452 -5.33 22.48 0.30
CA LEU A 452 -5.80 23.84 -0.04
C LEU A 452 -6.47 23.88 -1.42
N THR A 453 -5.96 23.12 -2.37
CA THR A 453 -6.57 22.99 -3.70
C THR A 453 -7.96 22.37 -3.55
N VAL A 454 -8.10 21.28 -2.81
CA VAL A 454 -9.40 20.65 -2.49
C VAL A 454 -10.36 21.65 -1.82
N LEU A 455 -9.88 22.39 -0.83
CA LEU A 455 -10.69 23.40 -0.14
C LEU A 455 -11.08 24.56 -1.07
N THR A 456 -10.20 24.97 -1.97
CA THR A 456 -10.48 26.02 -2.97
C THR A 456 -11.55 25.56 -3.94
N VAL A 457 -11.51 24.29 -4.37
CA VAL A 457 -12.59 23.66 -5.13
C VAL A 457 -13.92 23.78 -4.37
N TYR A 458 -13.92 23.47 -3.07
CA TYR A 458 -15.12 23.61 -2.25
C TYR A 458 -15.61 25.06 -2.16
N VAL A 459 -14.74 26.00 -1.78
CA VAL A 459 -15.08 27.43 -1.69
C VAL A 459 -15.61 27.95 -3.03
N PHE A 460 -15.01 27.56 -4.13
CA PHE A 460 -15.47 27.91 -5.47
C PHE A 460 -16.89 27.38 -5.74
N LEU A 461 -17.19 26.12 -5.40
CA LEU A 461 -18.52 25.53 -5.58
C LEU A 461 -19.58 26.26 -4.75
N TYR A 462 -19.30 26.52 -3.47
CA TYR A 462 -20.20 27.29 -2.60
C TYR A 462 -20.36 28.74 -3.09
N GLY A 463 -19.28 29.36 -3.55
CA GLY A 463 -19.31 30.70 -4.15
C GLY A 463 -20.12 30.75 -5.44
N ARG A 464 -19.99 29.74 -6.31
CA ARG A 464 -20.82 29.60 -7.53
C ARG A 464 -22.28 29.41 -7.21
N LEU A 465 -22.62 28.59 -6.20
CA LEU A 465 -23.99 28.50 -5.72
C LEU A 465 -24.52 29.87 -5.31
N TYR A 466 -23.76 30.61 -4.50
CA TYR A 466 -24.16 31.93 -4.05
C TYR A 466 -24.39 32.89 -5.23
N LEU A 467 -23.51 32.89 -6.24
CA LEU A 467 -23.66 33.71 -7.44
C LEU A 467 -24.88 33.33 -8.28
N ALA A 468 -25.15 32.02 -8.42
CA ALA A 468 -26.33 31.52 -9.12
C ALA A 468 -27.63 31.88 -8.38
N LEU A 469 -27.65 31.73 -7.05
CA LEU A 469 -28.81 32.03 -6.20
C LEU A 469 -29.08 33.54 -6.06
N SER A 470 -28.04 34.37 -6.11
CA SER A 470 -28.16 35.83 -5.99
C SER A 470 -28.57 36.52 -7.30
N GLY A 471 -28.61 35.80 -8.42
CA GLY A 471 -28.88 36.38 -9.75
C GLY A 471 -27.74 37.26 -10.29
N LEU A 472 -26.65 37.44 -9.53
CA LEU A 472 -25.47 38.18 -9.97
C LEU A 472 -24.79 37.55 -11.19
N GLU A 473 -24.95 36.25 -11.39
CA GLU A 473 -24.42 35.54 -12.55
C GLU A 473 -24.96 36.12 -13.88
N GLU A 474 -26.26 36.47 -13.95
CA GLU A 474 -26.84 37.10 -15.14
C GLU A 474 -26.32 38.54 -15.33
N GLY A 475 -26.11 39.29 -14.24
CA GLY A 475 -25.50 40.63 -14.28
C GLY A 475 -24.02 40.62 -14.70
N LEU A 476 -23.25 39.62 -14.27
CA LEU A 476 -21.84 39.44 -14.61
C LEU A 476 -21.65 38.91 -16.03
N ALA A 477 -22.51 37.99 -16.51
CA ALA A 477 -22.48 37.46 -17.86
C ALA A 477 -22.80 38.53 -18.93
N THR A 478 -23.60 39.53 -18.57
CA THR A 478 -23.93 40.67 -19.45
C THR A 478 -22.80 41.70 -19.54
N SER A 479 -21.86 41.68 -18.60
CA SER A 479 -20.73 42.60 -18.54
C SER A 479 -19.55 42.14 -19.42
N ARG A 480 -19.32 42.81 -20.55
CA ARG A 480 -18.26 42.52 -21.56
C ARG A 480 -16.84 42.29 -21.00
N ARG A 481 -16.53 42.77 -19.79
CA ARG A 481 -15.18 42.74 -19.19
C ARG A 481 -14.77 41.37 -18.65
N PHE A 482 -15.72 40.47 -18.35
CA PHE A 482 -15.43 39.13 -17.82
C PHE A 482 -15.60 38.00 -18.85
N ALA A 483 -16.24 38.27 -19.99
CA ALA A 483 -16.43 37.32 -21.08
C ALA A 483 -15.17 37.08 -21.94
N HIS A 484 -14.10 37.88 -21.76
CA HIS A 484 -12.86 37.82 -22.56
C HIS A 484 -11.63 37.75 -21.66
N ASN A 485 -11.47 36.64 -20.94
CA ASN A 485 -10.26 36.41 -20.15
C ASN A 485 -9.41 35.31 -20.79
N GLU A 486 -9.00 35.54 -22.05
CA GLU A 486 -8.15 34.64 -22.85
C GLU A 486 -6.92 34.08 -22.09
N PRO A 487 -6.23 34.85 -21.22
CA PRO A 487 -5.13 34.32 -20.41
C PRO A 487 -5.57 33.23 -19.41
N LEU A 488 -6.73 33.40 -18.77
CA LEU A 488 -7.31 32.39 -17.90
C LEU A 488 -7.69 31.15 -18.72
N GLN A 489 -8.13 31.35 -19.97
CA GLN A 489 -8.48 30.26 -20.88
C GLN A 489 -7.28 29.40 -21.26
N VAL A 490 -6.18 30.05 -21.64
CA VAL A 490 -4.92 29.39 -21.98
C VAL A 490 -4.29 28.74 -20.74
N ALA A 491 -4.37 29.38 -19.57
CA ALA A 491 -3.86 28.80 -18.32
C ALA A 491 -4.58 27.51 -17.92
N LEU A 492 -5.92 27.46 -18.06
CA LEU A 492 -6.70 26.28 -17.73
C LEU A 492 -6.54 25.16 -18.78
N ALA A 493 -6.50 25.49 -20.06
CA ALA A 493 -6.29 24.50 -21.13
C ALA A 493 -4.86 23.90 -21.09
N SER A 494 -3.84 24.72 -20.79
CA SER A 494 -2.47 24.24 -20.62
C SER A 494 -2.33 23.34 -19.39
N GLN A 495 -3.04 23.65 -18.29
CA GLN A 495 -3.12 22.77 -17.12
C GLN A 495 -3.66 21.38 -17.50
N SER A 496 -4.77 21.30 -18.27
CA SER A 496 -5.35 20.00 -18.67
C SER A 496 -4.42 19.16 -19.56
N PHE A 497 -3.62 19.78 -20.44
CA PHE A 497 -2.66 19.08 -21.30
C PHE A 497 -1.43 18.57 -20.52
N VAL A 498 -0.87 19.43 -19.66
CA VAL A 498 0.27 19.09 -18.79
C VAL A 498 -0.07 17.96 -17.81
N GLN A 499 -1.34 17.87 -17.40
CA GLN A 499 -1.89 16.87 -16.49
C GLN A 499 -2.20 15.50 -17.12
N LEU A 500 -2.03 15.29 -18.44
CA LEU A 500 -2.12 13.95 -19.05
C LEU A 500 -0.96 13.02 -18.67
N GLY A 501 -0.28 13.30 -17.56
CA GLY A 501 0.87 12.54 -17.05
C GLY A 501 2.21 12.87 -17.72
N PHE A 502 2.25 13.68 -18.78
CA PHE A 502 3.50 13.98 -19.51
C PHE A 502 4.57 14.65 -18.65
N LEU A 503 4.19 15.64 -17.84
CA LEU A 503 5.15 16.36 -16.99
C LEU A 503 5.52 15.55 -15.74
N MET A 504 4.59 14.74 -15.22
CA MET A 504 4.86 13.80 -14.13
C MET A 504 5.77 12.64 -14.58
N ALA A 505 5.70 12.25 -15.86
CA ALA A 505 6.57 11.25 -16.45
C ALA A 505 7.95 11.81 -16.85
N LEU A 506 8.15 13.14 -16.81
CA LEU A 506 9.41 13.75 -17.25
C LEU A 506 10.61 13.35 -16.40
N PRO A 507 10.58 13.38 -15.04
CA PRO A 507 11.69 12.89 -14.23
C PRO A 507 12.04 11.43 -14.55
N MET A 508 11.03 10.60 -14.78
CA MET A 508 11.18 9.20 -15.15
C MET A 508 11.83 9.03 -16.52
N MET A 509 11.38 9.78 -17.54
CA MET A 509 11.99 9.77 -18.87
C MET A 509 13.44 10.25 -18.84
N MET A 510 13.74 11.26 -18.03
CA MET A 510 15.10 11.76 -17.85
C MET A 510 15.98 10.69 -17.20
N GLU A 511 15.48 10.01 -16.17
CA GLU A 511 16.22 8.96 -15.47
C GLU A 511 16.50 7.77 -16.39
N ILE A 512 15.48 7.24 -17.08
CA ILE A 512 15.65 6.15 -18.06
C ILE A 512 16.59 6.61 -19.19
N GLY A 513 16.51 7.89 -19.59
CA GLY A 513 17.37 8.48 -20.60
C GLY A 513 18.84 8.52 -20.18
N LEU A 514 19.10 8.84 -18.92
CA LEU A 514 20.45 8.89 -18.33
C LEU A 514 21.03 7.48 -18.09
N GLU A 515 20.23 6.54 -17.57
CA GLU A 515 20.71 5.19 -17.25
C GLU A 515 20.81 4.27 -18.49
N LYS A 516 19.81 4.32 -19.38
CA LYS A 516 19.62 3.36 -20.48
C LYS A 516 19.68 3.97 -21.88
N GLY A 517 19.80 5.30 -21.96
CA GLY A 517 19.87 6.06 -23.21
C GLY A 517 18.51 6.58 -23.69
N PHE A 518 18.51 7.78 -24.30
CA PHE A 518 17.30 8.49 -24.73
C PHE A 518 16.42 7.73 -25.74
N ARG A 519 17.00 6.93 -26.63
CA ARG A 519 16.23 6.10 -27.58
C ARG A 519 15.39 5.06 -26.84
N LYS A 520 15.97 4.42 -25.83
CA LYS A 520 15.28 3.43 -25.00
C LYS A 520 14.25 4.10 -24.11
N ALA A 521 14.55 5.27 -23.56
CA ALA A 521 13.57 6.08 -22.81
C ALA A 521 12.34 6.43 -23.65
N LEU A 522 12.52 6.87 -24.89
CA LEU A 522 11.40 7.18 -25.78
C LEU A 522 10.58 5.93 -26.13
N SER A 523 11.25 4.80 -26.40
CA SER A 523 10.56 3.53 -26.66
C SER A 523 9.78 3.03 -25.45
N GLU A 524 10.37 3.08 -24.25
CA GLU A 524 9.71 2.71 -22.99
C GLU A 524 8.54 3.65 -22.71
N PHE A 525 8.68 4.95 -22.93
CA PHE A 525 7.59 5.91 -22.79
C PHE A 525 6.41 5.61 -23.74
N ILE A 526 6.67 5.31 -25.01
CA ILE A 526 5.61 4.93 -25.96
C ILE A 526 4.90 3.65 -25.48
N MET A 527 5.66 2.65 -25.03
CA MET A 527 5.10 1.41 -24.50
C MET A 527 4.25 1.66 -23.25
N MET A 528 4.67 2.54 -22.34
CA MET A 528 3.87 2.94 -21.17
C MET A 528 2.52 3.52 -21.60
N GLN A 529 2.51 4.44 -22.56
CA GLN A 529 1.26 5.05 -23.03
C GLN A 529 0.33 4.01 -23.68
N LEU A 530 0.88 3.07 -24.46
CA LEU A 530 0.10 1.96 -25.03
C LEU A 530 -0.48 1.03 -23.96
N GLN A 531 0.21 0.85 -22.83
CA GLN A 531 -0.24 0.08 -21.67
C GLN A 531 -1.16 0.87 -20.72
N LEU A 532 -1.75 1.96 -21.18
CA LEU A 532 -2.66 2.81 -20.41
C LEU A 532 -2.02 3.48 -19.18
N ALA A 533 -0.72 3.80 -19.22
CA ALA A 533 -0.06 4.58 -18.16
C ALA A 533 -0.75 5.93 -17.90
N SER A 534 -1.32 6.55 -18.94
CA SER A 534 -2.12 7.76 -18.80
C SER A 534 -3.35 7.54 -17.91
N VAL A 535 -4.04 6.40 -18.03
CA VAL A 535 -5.16 6.03 -17.13
C VAL A 535 -4.66 5.86 -15.70
N PHE A 536 -3.52 5.20 -15.51
CA PHE A 536 -2.91 5.03 -14.19
C PHE A 536 -2.52 6.38 -13.55
N PHE A 537 -1.68 7.17 -14.22
CA PHE A 537 -1.25 8.46 -13.68
C PHE A 537 -2.41 9.42 -13.47
N TYR A 538 -3.43 9.36 -14.33
CA TYR A 538 -4.61 10.20 -14.21
C TYR A 538 -5.53 9.80 -13.05
N LEU A 539 -5.61 8.51 -12.71
CA LEU A 539 -6.30 8.05 -11.50
C LEU A 539 -5.67 8.62 -10.23
N PHE A 540 -4.33 8.61 -10.17
CA PHE A 540 -3.56 9.07 -9.00
C PHE A 540 -3.26 10.58 -9.01
N SER A 541 -3.35 11.26 -10.15
CA SER A 541 -3.23 12.71 -10.25
C SER A 541 -4.59 13.39 -10.07
N TRP A 542 -4.72 14.23 -9.05
CA TRP A 542 -5.92 15.04 -8.81
C TRP A 542 -6.20 16.03 -9.95
N ASN A 543 -7.39 15.98 -10.55
CA ASN A 543 -7.82 16.99 -11.53
C ASN A 543 -9.04 17.81 -11.10
N GLN A 544 -8.84 19.13 -11.13
CA GLN A 544 -9.75 20.22 -10.83
C GLN A 544 -10.73 20.53 -11.99
N ASN A 545 -10.90 19.60 -12.94
CA ASN A 545 -11.53 19.88 -14.23
C ASN A 545 -13.07 19.94 -14.17
N SER A 546 -13.74 19.44 -13.12
CA SER A 546 -15.20 19.45 -13.04
C SER A 546 -15.84 20.85 -12.87
N LEU A 547 -15.06 21.86 -12.50
CA LEU A 547 -15.55 23.15 -12.00
C LEU A 547 -15.96 24.17 -13.07
N LEU A 548 -15.74 23.88 -14.35
CA LEU A 548 -15.80 24.91 -15.40
C LEU A 548 -16.71 24.57 -16.58
N TRP A 549 -17.54 23.52 -16.49
CA TRP A 549 -18.38 23.05 -17.59
C TRP A 549 -19.18 24.16 -18.30
N LYS A 550 -19.70 25.12 -17.52
CA LYS A 550 -20.52 26.21 -18.05
C LYS A 550 -19.73 27.40 -18.59
N ASP A 551 -18.58 27.70 -17.99
CA ASP A 551 -17.70 28.73 -18.54
C ASP A 551 -17.18 28.22 -19.89
N ILE A 552 -16.66 26.99 -19.97
CA ILE A 552 -16.06 26.39 -21.17
C ILE A 552 -17.04 26.28 -22.37
N ALA A 553 -18.32 26.01 -22.13
CA ALA A 553 -19.33 25.96 -23.19
C ALA A 553 -19.62 27.33 -23.84
N SER A 554 -19.28 28.44 -23.17
CA SER A 554 -19.34 29.79 -23.75
C SER A 554 -18.10 30.17 -24.56
N TRP A 555 -17.10 29.28 -24.63
CA TRP A 555 -15.80 29.58 -25.23
C TRP A 555 -15.81 29.21 -26.70
N ARG A 556 -15.43 30.16 -27.56
CA ARG A 556 -15.50 30.00 -29.02
C ARG A 556 -14.41 29.11 -29.61
N SER A 557 -13.43 28.64 -28.83
CA SER A 557 -12.36 27.76 -29.35
C SER A 557 -12.83 26.30 -29.37
N PRO A 558 -13.09 25.71 -30.56
CA PRO A 558 -13.52 24.32 -30.67
C PRO A 558 -12.45 23.36 -30.14
N VAL A 559 -11.17 23.73 -30.29
CA VAL A 559 -10.01 22.95 -29.86
C VAL A 559 -9.97 22.83 -28.34
N ALA A 560 -10.09 23.94 -27.61
CA ALA A 560 -10.11 23.93 -26.15
C ALA A 560 -11.31 23.15 -25.59
N TYR A 561 -12.49 23.32 -26.21
CA TYR A 561 -13.69 22.58 -25.84
C TYR A 561 -13.52 21.06 -26.01
N ILE A 562 -12.97 20.61 -27.14
CA ILE A 562 -12.70 19.18 -27.39
C ILE A 562 -11.70 18.62 -26.39
N PHE A 563 -10.57 19.29 -26.16
CA PHE A 563 -9.55 18.80 -25.24
C PHE A 563 -10.06 18.69 -23.81
N ILE A 564 -10.76 19.71 -23.32
CA ILE A 564 -11.27 19.68 -21.96
C ILE A 564 -12.37 18.63 -21.83
N THR A 565 -13.32 18.56 -22.76
CA THR A 565 -14.39 17.55 -22.74
C THR A 565 -13.84 16.12 -22.80
N ALA A 566 -12.88 15.86 -23.68
CA ALA A 566 -12.21 14.57 -23.78
C ALA A 566 -11.47 14.23 -22.48
N SER A 567 -10.74 15.17 -21.88
CA SER A 567 -10.03 14.96 -20.61
C SER A 567 -10.99 14.66 -19.44
N MET A 568 -12.16 15.29 -19.40
CA MET A 568 -13.17 15.05 -18.36
C MET A 568 -13.81 13.67 -18.51
N TRP A 569 -14.18 13.27 -19.73
CA TRP A 569 -14.72 11.92 -19.95
C TRP A 569 -13.67 10.84 -19.74
N PHE A 570 -12.41 11.13 -20.09
CA PHE A 570 -11.29 10.26 -19.78
C PHE A 570 -11.10 10.08 -18.27
N MET A 571 -11.24 11.15 -17.47
CA MET A 571 -11.25 11.09 -16.00
C MET A 571 -12.33 10.16 -15.48
N VAL A 572 -13.58 10.38 -15.91
CA VAL A 572 -14.73 9.61 -15.46
C VAL A 572 -14.54 8.13 -15.82
N GLY A 573 -14.12 7.84 -17.06
CA GLY A 573 -13.81 6.48 -17.50
C GLY A 573 -12.70 5.85 -16.66
N THR A 574 -11.63 6.59 -16.39
CA THR A 574 -10.50 6.15 -15.57
C THR A 574 -10.96 5.82 -14.14
N TRP A 575 -11.69 6.72 -13.48
CA TRP A 575 -12.13 6.51 -12.09
C TRP A 575 -13.11 5.34 -11.93
N LEU A 576 -14.01 5.15 -12.89
CA LEU A 576 -15.01 4.09 -12.82
C LEU A 576 -14.45 2.72 -13.23
N PHE A 577 -13.53 2.68 -14.20
CA PHE A 577 -13.12 1.43 -14.84
C PHE A 577 -11.66 1.02 -14.61
N ALA A 578 -10.78 1.89 -14.09
CA ALA A 578 -9.37 1.51 -13.84
C ALA A 578 -9.21 0.26 -12.95
N PRO A 579 -9.96 0.08 -11.84
CA PRO A 579 -9.84 -1.13 -11.03
C PRO A 579 -10.12 -2.42 -11.81
N PHE A 580 -11.08 -2.37 -12.75
CA PHE A 580 -11.43 -3.52 -13.59
C PHE A 580 -10.43 -3.71 -14.74
N LEU A 581 -9.95 -2.60 -15.34
CA LEU A 581 -8.95 -2.62 -16.40
C LEU A 581 -7.63 -3.20 -15.93
N PHE A 582 -7.17 -2.90 -14.72
CA PHE A 582 -5.91 -3.42 -14.18
C PHE A 582 -6.04 -4.75 -13.42
N ASN A 583 -7.24 -5.35 -13.38
CA ASN A 583 -7.48 -6.68 -12.84
C ASN A 583 -7.42 -7.75 -13.96
N PRO A 584 -6.54 -8.77 -13.88
CA PRO A 584 -6.39 -9.78 -14.95
C PRO A 584 -7.66 -10.62 -15.21
N SER A 585 -8.55 -10.74 -14.22
CA SER A 585 -9.83 -11.45 -14.31
C SER A 585 -11.02 -10.50 -14.51
N GLY A 586 -10.76 -9.18 -14.66
CA GLY A 586 -11.80 -8.15 -14.63
C GLY A 586 -12.84 -8.21 -15.76
N PHE A 587 -12.49 -8.81 -16.92
CA PHE A 587 -13.42 -9.04 -18.03
C PHE A 587 -13.64 -10.54 -18.33
N GLU A 588 -13.41 -11.43 -17.36
CA GLU A 588 -13.71 -12.85 -17.51
C GLU A 588 -15.19 -13.12 -17.19
N TRP A 589 -15.93 -13.68 -18.15
CA TRP A 589 -17.37 -13.91 -18.00
C TRP A 589 -17.72 -14.75 -16.76
N GLN A 590 -17.03 -15.88 -16.55
CA GLN A 590 -17.32 -16.76 -15.42
C GLN A 590 -17.06 -16.06 -14.08
N LYS A 591 -15.95 -15.31 -13.97
CA LYS A 591 -15.61 -14.57 -12.76
C LYS A 591 -16.63 -13.46 -12.48
N ILE A 592 -17.08 -12.73 -13.51
CA ILE A 592 -18.12 -11.71 -13.34
C ILE A 592 -19.45 -12.32 -12.87
N VAL A 593 -19.81 -13.50 -13.36
CA VAL A 593 -20.99 -14.21 -12.87
C VAL A 593 -20.82 -14.57 -11.40
N ASP A 594 -19.67 -15.11 -11.01
CA ASP A 594 -19.36 -15.46 -9.63
C ASP A 594 -19.38 -14.19 -8.73
N ASP A 595 -18.68 -13.12 -9.13
CA ASP A 595 -18.64 -11.82 -8.46
C ASP A 595 -20.04 -11.18 -8.33
N TRP A 596 -20.88 -11.30 -9.37
CA TRP A 596 -22.27 -10.84 -9.33
C TRP A 596 -23.08 -11.62 -8.29
N THR A 597 -22.88 -12.94 -8.19
CA THR A 597 -23.56 -13.73 -7.16
C THR A 597 -23.09 -13.36 -5.76
N ASP A 598 -21.80 -13.12 -5.56
CA ASP A 598 -21.24 -12.76 -4.26
C ASP A 598 -21.61 -11.34 -3.85
N TRP A 599 -21.60 -10.39 -4.78
CA TRP A 599 -22.13 -9.05 -4.57
C TRP A 599 -23.62 -9.08 -4.21
N ASN A 600 -24.42 -9.91 -4.87
CA ASN A 600 -25.84 -10.09 -4.53
C ASN A 600 -26.04 -10.71 -3.14
N LYS A 601 -25.19 -11.65 -2.72
CA LYS A 601 -25.19 -12.17 -1.35
C LYS A 601 -24.79 -11.07 -0.36
N TRP A 602 -23.74 -10.32 -0.65
CA TRP A 602 -23.24 -9.24 0.20
C TRP A 602 -24.26 -8.11 0.43
N ILE A 603 -24.95 -7.67 -0.62
CA ILE A 603 -25.97 -6.61 -0.53
C ILE A 603 -27.26 -7.08 0.17
N SER A 604 -27.56 -8.38 0.09
CA SER A 604 -28.78 -8.97 0.67
C SER A 604 -28.60 -9.43 2.12
N ASN A 605 -27.39 -9.87 2.49
CA ASN A 605 -27.05 -10.33 3.83
C ASN A 605 -27.29 -9.23 4.89
N ARG A 606 -27.94 -9.63 6.00
CA ARG A 606 -28.12 -8.74 7.15
C ARG A 606 -26.83 -8.66 7.95
N GLY A 607 -26.42 -7.45 8.29
CA GLY A 607 -25.29 -7.20 9.17
C GLY A 607 -25.64 -7.45 10.64
N GLY A 608 -24.64 -7.35 11.50
CA GLY A 608 -24.79 -7.54 12.94
C GLY A 608 -23.46 -7.44 13.68
N ILE A 609 -23.52 -7.47 15.01
CA ILE A 609 -22.32 -7.46 15.86
C ILE A 609 -21.49 -8.72 15.54
N GLY A 610 -20.23 -8.54 15.14
CA GLY A 610 -19.32 -9.63 14.80
C GLY A 610 -19.37 -10.11 13.34
N VAL A 611 -20.20 -9.51 12.48
CA VAL A 611 -20.17 -9.80 11.04
C VAL A 611 -19.16 -8.89 10.34
N HIS A 612 -18.16 -9.46 9.68
CA HIS A 612 -17.15 -8.70 8.93
C HIS A 612 -17.77 -7.90 7.76
N ALA A 613 -17.19 -6.74 7.47
CA ALA A 613 -17.65 -5.82 6.42
C ALA A 613 -17.71 -6.49 5.02
N GLU A 614 -16.80 -7.43 4.74
CA GLU A 614 -16.73 -8.20 3.50
C GLU A 614 -17.92 -9.13 3.26
N LYS A 615 -18.66 -9.49 4.32
CA LYS A 615 -19.78 -10.46 4.23
C LYS A 615 -21.15 -9.81 4.17
N SER A 616 -21.26 -8.54 4.55
CA SER A 616 -22.52 -7.80 4.54
C SER A 616 -22.33 -6.31 4.29
N TRP A 617 -23.09 -5.79 3.33
CA TRP A 617 -23.19 -4.35 3.05
C TRP A 617 -23.58 -3.53 4.27
N GLU A 618 -24.43 -4.08 5.14
CA GLU A 618 -24.88 -3.35 6.32
C GLU A 618 -23.76 -3.19 7.36
N SER A 619 -22.87 -4.17 7.49
CA SER A 619 -21.69 -4.07 8.35
C SER A 619 -20.70 -3.06 7.77
N TRP A 620 -20.38 -3.17 6.46
CA TRP A 620 -19.53 -2.22 5.75
C TRP A 620 -20.02 -0.76 5.91
N TRP A 621 -21.31 -0.52 5.66
CA TRP A 621 -21.93 0.80 5.79
C TRP A 621 -21.86 1.37 7.21
N GLU A 622 -21.85 0.51 8.23
CA GLU A 622 -21.72 0.94 9.63
C GLU A 622 -20.27 1.24 10.01
N THR A 623 -19.32 0.45 9.53
CA THR A 623 -17.88 0.66 9.72
C THR A 623 -17.41 1.97 9.08
N GLU A 624 -17.83 2.26 7.84
CA GLU A 624 -17.52 3.52 7.15
C GLU A 624 -17.94 4.76 7.96
N GLN A 625 -19.03 4.66 8.74
CA GLN A 625 -19.55 5.76 9.56
C GLN A 625 -19.01 5.76 10.99
N GLU A 626 -18.14 4.82 11.36
CA GLU A 626 -17.72 4.66 12.74
C GLU A 626 -16.99 5.91 13.26
N HIS A 627 -16.19 6.56 12.41
CA HIS A 627 -15.47 7.78 12.75
C HIS A 627 -16.41 8.90 13.28
N LEU A 628 -17.62 9.03 12.72
CA LEU A 628 -18.62 10.03 13.14
C LEU A 628 -19.10 9.83 14.58
N LYS A 629 -18.98 8.62 15.13
CA LYS A 629 -19.30 8.33 16.54
C LYS A 629 -18.33 9.05 17.49
N TYR A 630 -17.09 9.27 17.06
CA TYR A 630 -16.01 9.83 17.87
C TYR A 630 -15.71 11.31 17.53
N SER A 631 -16.17 11.82 16.38
CA SER A 631 -15.89 13.20 15.90
C SER A 631 -16.52 14.36 16.70
N GLY A 632 -17.35 14.07 17.72
CA GLY A 632 -18.02 15.08 18.55
C GLY A 632 -18.95 16.03 17.77
N LYS A 633 -19.56 17.02 18.46
CA LYS A 633 -20.56 17.93 17.83
C LYS A 633 -19.99 18.78 16.70
N ARG A 634 -18.73 19.25 16.82
CA ARG A 634 -18.06 20.08 15.80
C ARG A 634 -17.76 19.28 14.53
N GLY A 635 -17.33 18.02 14.68
CA GLY A 635 -17.13 17.13 13.54
C GLY A 635 -18.43 16.82 12.83
N THR A 636 -19.51 16.53 13.56
CA THR A 636 -20.84 16.33 12.96
C THR A 636 -21.33 17.57 12.18
N ILE A 637 -21.17 18.78 12.72
CA ILE A 637 -21.54 20.01 12.00
C ILE A 637 -20.70 20.18 10.74
N THR A 638 -19.40 19.91 10.81
CA THR A 638 -18.50 20.00 9.64
C THR A 638 -18.90 19.00 8.57
N GLU A 639 -19.25 17.77 8.95
CA GLU A 639 -19.72 16.76 8.01
C GLU A 639 -21.05 17.16 7.36
N ILE A 640 -21.98 17.73 8.12
CA ILE A 640 -23.22 18.28 7.56
C ILE A 640 -22.92 19.39 6.55
N LEU A 641 -22.03 20.32 6.89
CA LEU A 641 -21.64 21.41 5.99
C LEU A 641 -21.00 20.88 4.70
N LEU A 642 -20.12 19.88 4.79
CA LEU A 642 -19.53 19.22 3.63
C LEU A 642 -20.58 18.46 2.82
N ALA A 643 -21.52 17.77 3.47
CA ALA A 643 -22.61 17.05 2.81
C ALA A 643 -23.58 17.99 2.07
N LEU A 644 -23.73 19.24 2.51
CA LEU A 644 -24.52 20.24 1.77
C LEU A 644 -23.99 20.50 0.35
N ARG A 645 -22.72 20.18 0.03
CA ARG A 645 -22.21 20.29 -1.36
C ARG A 645 -23.02 19.47 -2.35
N PHE A 646 -23.58 18.35 -1.92
CA PHE A 646 -24.37 17.48 -2.76
C PHE A 646 -25.70 18.15 -3.16
N PHE A 647 -26.27 18.96 -2.26
CA PHE A 647 -27.43 19.83 -2.53
C PHE A 647 -27.08 20.88 -3.60
N ILE A 648 -25.86 21.43 -3.53
CA ILE A 648 -25.35 22.43 -4.48
C ILE A 648 -25.16 21.84 -5.87
N TYR A 649 -24.49 20.69 -5.96
CA TYR A 649 -24.30 19.99 -7.23
C TYR A 649 -25.63 19.66 -7.88
N GLN A 650 -26.58 19.18 -7.09
CA GLN A 650 -27.92 18.87 -7.56
C GLN A 650 -28.64 20.12 -8.08
N TYR A 651 -28.60 21.24 -7.33
CA TYR A 651 -29.19 22.50 -7.78
C TYR A 651 -28.54 22.99 -9.08
N GLY A 652 -27.21 22.96 -9.17
CA GLY A 652 -26.46 23.31 -10.37
C GLY A 652 -26.83 22.43 -11.57
N LEU A 653 -26.98 21.13 -11.38
CA LEU A 653 -27.36 20.19 -12.44
C LEU A 653 -28.79 20.44 -12.94
N VAL A 654 -29.75 20.68 -12.03
CA VAL A 654 -31.13 21.03 -12.40
C VAL A 654 -31.20 22.38 -13.11
N TYR A 655 -30.48 23.38 -12.62
CA TYR A 655 -30.40 24.72 -13.17
C TYR A 655 -29.75 24.73 -14.57
N HIS A 656 -28.70 23.95 -14.80
CA HIS A 656 -27.96 23.96 -16.07
C HIS A 656 -28.51 23.03 -17.14
N LEU A 657 -29.10 21.89 -16.78
CA LEU A 657 -29.69 20.99 -17.77
C LEU A 657 -31.05 21.49 -18.31
N ASN A 658 -31.50 22.71 -17.93
CA ASN A 658 -32.80 23.31 -18.30
C ASN A 658 -33.97 22.30 -18.15
N ILE A 659 -33.89 21.43 -17.13
CA ILE A 659 -34.84 20.33 -16.93
C ILE A 659 -36.25 20.88 -16.65
N THR A 660 -36.31 22.08 -16.05
CA THR A 660 -37.55 22.81 -15.77
C THR A 660 -37.50 24.20 -16.39
N LYS A 661 -38.62 24.65 -16.97
CA LYS A 661 -38.75 25.99 -17.57
C LYS A 661 -38.60 27.09 -16.51
N ASP A 662 -38.97 26.79 -15.27
CA ASP A 662 -38.77 27.66 -14.12
C ASP A 662 -37.50 27.27 -13.36
N ARG A 663 -36.60 28.25 -13.18
CA ARG A 663 -35.33 28.14 -12.46
C ARG A 663 -35.45 28.41 -10.95
N SER A 664 -36.67 28.35 -10.43
CA SER A 664 -36.96 28.74 -9.04
C SER A 664 -36.46 27.70 -8.03
N ILE A 665 -35.96 28.16 -6.89
CA ILE A 665 -35.54 27.29 -5.78
C ILE A 665 -36.71 26.44 -5.22
N LEU A 666 -37.95 26.85 -5.49
CA LEU A 666 -39.18 26.14 -5.13
C LEU A 666 -39.29 24.77 -5.80
N VAL A 667 -38.98 24.69 -7.09
CA VAL A 667 -38.93 23.43 -7.87
C VAL A 667 -37.97 22.42 -7.21
N TYR A 668 -36.85 22.93 -6.73
CA TYR A 668 -35.83 22.15 -6.04
C TYR A 668 -36.29 21.71 -4.63
N GLY A 669 -36.87 22.61 -3.83
CA GLY A 669 -37.46 22.27 -2.53
C GLY A 669 -38.59 21.24 -2.61
N ILE A 670 -39.43 21.33 -3.65
CA ILE A 670 -40.50 20.34 -3.92
C ILE A 670 -39.91 18.95 -4.20
N SER A 671 -38.78 18.85 -4.91
CA SER A 671 -38.13 17.55 -5.17
C SER A 671 -37.65 16.85 -3.89
N TRP A 672 -37.22 17.61 -2.87
CA TRP A 672 -36.85 17.07 -1.55
C TRP A 672 -38.06 16.69 -0.72
N LEU A 673 -39.17 17.43 -0.83
CA LEU A 673 -40.45 17.04 -0.21
C LEU A 673 -40.96 15.71 -0.75
N VAL A 674 -40.74 15.40 -2.04
CA VAL A 674 -41.05 14.09 -2.61
C VAL A 674 -40.23 12.98 -1.95
N ILE A 675 -38.93 13.19 -1.67
CA ILE A 675 -38.10 12.21 -0.93
C ILE A 675 -38.60 12.03 0.49
N VAL A 676 -38.94 13.12 1.19
CA VAL A 676 -39.52 13.05 2.54
C VAL A 676 -40.85 12.29 2.53
N ALA A 677 -41.70 12.53 1.54
CA ALA A 677 -42.95 11.80 1.35
C ALA A 677 -42.71 10.29 1.10
N ILE A 678 -41.73 9.93 0.26
CA ILE A 678 -41.32 8.54 0.04
C ILE A 678 -40.89 7.89 1.36
N LEU A 679 -40.09 8.58 2.18
CA LEU A 679 -39.63 8.06 3.48
C LEU A 679 -40.76 7.88 4.48
N LEU A 680 -41.73 8.82 4.50
CA LEU A 680 -42.94 8.71 5.32
C LEU A 680 -43.79 7.52 4.88
N VAL A 681 -43.99 7.32 3.57
CA VAL A 681 -44.68 6.16 3.02
C VAL A 681 -43.96 4.86 3.41
N MET A 682 -42.64 4.79 3.21
CA MET A 682 -41.83 3.64 3.60
C MET A 682 -41.91 3.37 5.11
N LYS A 683 -41.93 4.42 5.95
CA LYS A 683 -42.11 4.30 7.40
C LYS A 683 -43.48 3.73 7.74
N THR A 684 -44.54 4.25 7.14
CA THR A 684 -45.92 3.77 7.33
C THR A 684 -46.06 2.30 6.94
N VAL A 685 -45.47 1.90 5.80
CA VAL A 685 -45.42 0.50 5.35
C VAL A 685 -44.60 -0.38 6.30
N SER A 686 -43.49 0.11 6.84
CA SER A 686 -42.63 -0.60 7.79
C SER A 686 -43.31 -0.83 9.15
N VAL A 687 -43.96 0.20 9.69
CA VAL A 687 -44.76 0.11 10.93
C VAL A 687 -45.97 -0.80 10.73
N GLY A 688 -46.66 -0.68 9.59
CA GLY A 688 -47.74 -1.57 9.19
C GLY A 688 -47.30 -3.04 9.10
N ARG A 689 -46.09 -3.29 8.59
CA ARG A 689 -45.50 -4.64 8.56
C ARG A 689 -45.34 -5.21 9.97
N ARG A 690 -44.79 -4.44 10.91
CA ARG A 690 -44.58 -4.92 12.28
C ARG A 690 -45.90 -5.22 13.02
N ARG A 691 -46.95 -4.43 12.77
CA ARG A 691 -48.24 -4.59 13.47
C ARG A 691 -49.18 -5.62 12.83
N PHE A 692 -49.20 -5.74 11.49
CA PHE A 692 -50.24 -6.50 10.78
C PHE A 692 -49.72 -7.72 9.99
N SER A 693 -48.39 -7.86 9.79
CA SER A 693 -47.83 -8.93 8.95
C SER A 693 -48.00 -10.35 9.51
N ALA A 694 -48.12 -10.51 10.83
CA ALA A 694 -48.25 -11.83 11.46
C ALA A 694 -49.66 -12.41 11.31
N ASN A 695 -50.70 -11.56 11.37
CA ASN A 695 -52.09 -12.01 11.46
C ASN A 695 -52.88 -11.87 10.15
N PHE A 696 -52.51 -10.95 9.24
CA PHE A 696 -53.30 -10.66 8.04
C PHE A 696 -52.44 -10.40 6.79
N GLN A 697 -51.79 -11.45 6.28
CA GLN A 697 -50.84 -11.33 5.15
C GLN A 697 -51.46 -10.81 3.84
N LEU A 698 -52.70 -11.20 3.52
CA LEU A 698 -53.37 -10.82 2.27
C LEU A 698 -53.87 -9.36 2.31
N VAL A 699 -54.49 -8.96 3.43
CA VAL A 699 -54.89 -7.57 3.68
C VAL A 699 -53.68 -6.65 3.69
N PHE A 700 -52.55 -7.08 4.27
CA PHE A 700 -51.32 -6.29 4.26
C PHE A 700 -50.70 -6.15 2.85
N ARG A 701 -50.79 -7.19 1.99
CA ARG A 701 -50.40 -7.08 0.56
C ARG A 701 -51.30 -6.11 -0.20
N LEU A 702 -52.61 -6.15 0.05
CA LEU A 702 -53.58 -5.24 -0.56
C LEU A 702 -53.36 -3.79 -0.11
N ILE A 703 -53.10 -3.56 1.18
CA ILE A 703 -52.75 -2.24 1.74
C ILE A 703 -51.46 -1.71 1.11
N LYS A 704 -50.42 -2.55 0.95
CA LYS A 704 -49.19 -2.15 0.24
C LYS A 704 -49.48 -1.73 -1.20
N PHE A 705 -50.30 -2.50 -1.91
CA PHE A 705 -50.67 -2.20 -3.29
C PHE A 705 -51.47 -0.89 -3.37
N LEU A 706 -52.45 -0.68 -2.49
CA LEU A 706 -53.23 0.56 -2.40
C LEU A 706 -52.37 1.79 -2.06
N ILE A 707 -51.46 1.67 -1.09
CA ILE A 707 -50.50 2.73 -0.73
C ILE A 707 -49.58 3.04 -1.92
N PHE A 708 -49.14 2.02 -2.66
CA PHE A 708 -48.31 2.21 -3.85
C PHE A 708 -49.08 2.90 -4.96
N VAL A 709 -50.29 2.44 -5.28
CA VAL A 709 -51.14 3.05 -6.33
C VAL A 709 -51.52 4.49 -5.96
N THR A 710 -51.90 4.76 -4.72
CA THR A 710 -52.21 6.14 -4.27
C THR A 710 -50.97 7.05 -4.31
N PHE A 711 -49.81 6.55 -3.89
CA PHE A 711 -48.54 7.27 -4.02
C PHE A 711 -48.20 7.58 -5.48
N VAL A 712 -48.30 6.59 -6.38
CA VAL A 712 -48.05 6.74 -7.82
C VAL A 712 -49.04 7.73 -8.43
N SER A 713 -50.33 7.67 -8.08
CA SER A 713 -51.35 8.61 -8.56
C SER A 713 -51.10 10.04 -8.07
N ILE A 714 -50.76 10.25 -6.79
CA ILE A 714 -50.41 11.57 -6.26
C ILE A 714 -49.14 12.11 -6.93
N LEU A 715 -48.15 11.25 -7.16
CA LEU A 715 -46.93 11.61 -7.86
C LEU A 715 -47.23 12.02 -9.32
N ILE A 716 -48.06 11.27 -10.03
CA ILE A 716 -48.49 11.59 -11.41
C ILE A 716 -49.25 12.92 -11.44
N ILE A 717 -50.17 13.17 -10.49
CA ILE A 717 -50.92 14.42 -10.39
C ILE A 717 -49.98 15.61 -10.13
N LEU A 718 -49.03 15.48 -9.19
CA LEU A 718 -47.99 16.48 -8.93
C LEU A 718 -47.14 16.75 -10.17
N ILE A 719 -46.78 15.71 -10.92
CA ILE A 719 -45.97 15.81 -12.15
C ILE A 719 -46.73 16.56 -13.25
N VAL A 720 -48.01 16.23 -13.45
CA VAL A 720 -48.87 16.84 -14.50
C VAL A 720 -49.16 18.31 -14.17
N PHE A 721 -49.48 18.63 -12.91
CA PHE A 721 -49.73 20.01 -12.49
C PHE A 721 -48.46 20.87 -12.48
N ALA A 722 -47.30 20.31 -12.16
CA ALA A 722 -46.04 21.05 -12.08
C ALA A 722 -45.33 21.24 -13.44
N LYS A 723 -45.89 20.74 -14.57
CA LYS A 723 -45.27 20.76 -15.91
C LYS A 723 -43.78 20.33 -15.91
N MET A 724 -43.42 19.40 -15.02
CA MET A 724 -42.04 18.95 -14.87
C MET A 724 -41.71 17.92 -15.95
N THR A 725 -40.63 18.15 -16.70
CA THR A 725 -40.14 17.20 -17.69
C THR A 725 -39.78 15.88 -17.01
N PHE A 726 -40.38 14.81 -17.51
CA PHE A 726 -40.81 13.59 -16.82
C PHE A 726 -39.75 12.73 -16.07
N LYS A 727 -38.45 13.05 -16.00
CA LYS A 727 -37.45 11.98 -15.72
C LYS A 727 -36.28 12.26 -14.79
N ILE A 728 -35.93 13.51 -14.46
CA ILE A 728 -34.54 13.77 -14.04
C ILE A 728 -34.38 14.34 -12.62
N PRO A 729 -35.18 15.30 -12.10
CA PRO A 729 -34.88 15.94 -10.82
C PRO A 729 -34.85 14.95 -9.65
N SER A 730 -35.93 14.19 -9.44
CA SER A 730 -36.07 13.25 -8.31
C SER A 730 -35.07 12.08 -8.35
N PHE A 731 -34.71 11.61 -9.55
CA PHE A 731 -33.71 10.55 -9.74
C PHE A 731 -32.29 11.08 -9.49
N VAL A 732 -32.03 12.33 -9.87
CA VAL A 732 -30.79 13.06 -9.54
C VAL A 732 -30.71 13.36 -8.03
N CYS A 733 -31.84 13.50 -7.31
CA CYS A 733 -31.82 13.74 -5.86
C CYS A 733 -31.39 12.52 -5.02
N LEU A 734 -31.72 11.30 -5.48
CA LEU A 734 -31.54 10.05 -4.73
C LEU A 734 -30.09 9.77 -4.26
N PRO A 735 -29.05 9.99 -5.10
CA PRO A 735 -27.64 9.83 -4.72
C PRO A 735 -27.16 10.76 -3.60
N PHE A 736 -27.80 11.92 -3.44
CA PHE A 736 -27.33 13.01 -2.60
C PHE A 736 -27.97 13.03 -1.19
N TYR A 737 -29.03 12.25 -0.98
CA TYR A 737 -29.73 12.11 0.30
C TYR A 737 -28.95 11.30 1.38
N PRO A 738 -28.30 10.16 1.06
CA PRO A 738 -27.65 9.32 2.06
C PRO A 738 -26.61 10.04 2.93
N PRO A 739 -25.69 10.88 2.41
CA PRO A 739 -24.64 11.53 3.22
C PRO A 739 -25.19 12.44 4.33
N ILE A 740 -26.23 13.23 4.03
CA ILE A 740 -26.86 14.13 5.02
C ILE A 740 -27.57 13.31 6.10
N ALA A 741 -28.24 12.23 5.69
CA ALA A 741 -28.92 11.34 6.62
C ALA A 741 -27.92 10.58 7.51
N GLN A 742 -26.74 10.23 7.01
CA GLN A 742 -25.66 9.62 7.80
C GLN A 742 -25.16 10.55 8.90
N ALA A 743 -24.90 11.82 8.59
CA ALA A 743 -24.45 12.80 9.59
C ALA A 743 -25.51 13.03 10.69
N CYS A 744 -26.79 12.93 10.35
CA CYS A 744 -27.93 13.05 11.28
C CYS A 744 -28.38 11.73 11.94
N LYS A 745 -27.56 10.66 11.86
CA LYS A 745 -27.90 9.30 12.33
C LYS A 745 -28.47 9.22 13.75
N PRO A 746 -27.93 9.91 14.78
CA PRO A 746 -28.49 9.83 16.14
C PRO A 746 -29.94 10.35 16.22
N ALA A 747 -30.23 11.47 15.55
CA ALA A 747 -31.59 12.03 15.51
C ALA A 747 -32.55 11.10 14.74
N LEU A 748 -32.13 10.59 13.58
CA LEU A 748 -32.97 9.71 12.75
C LEU A 748 -33.25 8.34 13.39
N ARG A 749 -32.35 7.85 14.25
CA ARG A 749 -32.59 6.67 15.09
C ARG A 749 -33.68 6.96 16.14
N ASN A 750 -33.62 8.11 16.80
CA ASN A 750 -34.65 8.52 17.78
C ASN A 750 -36.04 8.67 17.13
N PHE A 751 -36.12 9.20 15.91
CA PHE A 751 -37.38 9.30 15.16
C PHE A 751 -37.86 7.99 14.52
N GLY A 752 -37.08 6.90 14.60
CA GLY A 752 -37.40 5.60 14.04
C GLY A 752 -37.40 5.54 12.50
N VAL A 753 -36.76 6.50 11.82
CA VAL A 753 -36.70 6.61 10.34
C VAL A 753 -35.44 5.93 9.77
N TRP A 754 -34.46 5.62 10.63
CA TRP A 754 -33.18 5.01 10.24
C TRP A 754 -33.32 3.74 9.39
N GLY A 755 -34.32 2.90 9.67
CA GLY A 755 -34.59 1.70 8.86
C GLY A 755 -34.98 2.02 7.42
N SER A 756 -35.74 3.10 7.19
CA SER A 756 -36.12 3.57 5.86
C SER A 756 -34.93 4.21 5.13
N VAL A 757 -34.11 4.99 5.84
CA VAL A 757 -32.86 5.58 5.31
C VAL A 757 -31.92 4.48 4.83
N ARG A 758 -31.73 3.44 5.65
CA ARG A 758 -30.91 2.28 5.31
C ARG A 758 -31.43 1.54 4.07
N ALA A 759 -32.75 1.36 3.96
CA ALA A 759 -33.35 0.70 2.79
C ALA A 759 -33.15 1.53 1.50
N LEU A 760 -33.28 2.86 1.58
CA LEU A 760 -33.05 3.76 0.45
C LEU A 760 -31.57 3.79 0.04
N ALA A 761 -30.65 3.87 1.00
CA ALA A 761 -29.22 3.77 0.75
C ALA A 761 -28.85 2.44 0.08
N ARG A 762 -29.42 1.32 0.53
CA ARG A 762 -29.22 0.02 -0.12
C ARG A 762 -29.72 0.00 -1.56
N GLY A 763 -30.89 0.56 -1.83
CA GLY A 763 -31.43 0.65 -3.19
C GLY A 763 -30.58 1.53 -4.11
N TYR A 764 -29.98 2.59 -3.57
CA TYR A 764 -29.00 3.40 -4.28
C TYR A 764 -27.76 2.58 -4.66
N GLU A 765 -27.16 1.89 -3.69
CA GLU A 765 -25.98 1.03 -3.92
C GLU A 765 -26.25 -0.10 -4.91
N MET A 766 -27.45 -0.68 -4.87
CA MET A 766 -27.90 -1.64 -5.90
C MET A 766 -27.95 -1.03 -7.30
N THR A 767 -28.41 0.22 -7.41
CA THR A 767 -28.51 0.92 -8.71
C THR A 767 -27.12 1.26 -9.26
N ILE A 768 -26.22 1.74 -8.40
CA ILE A 768 -24.82 2.01 -8.77
C ILE A 768 -24.10 0.71 -9.14
N GLY A 769 -24.28 -0.36 -8.36
CA GLY A 769 -23.76 -1.68 -8.68
C GLY A 769 -24.21 -2.14 -10.06
N LEU A 770 -25.51 -2.09 -10.37
CA LEU A 770 -26.04 -2.42 -11.70
C LEU A 770 -25.44 -1.56 -12.83
N LEU A 771 -25.26 -0.26 -12.58
CA LEU A 771 -24.65 0.65 -13.55
C LEU A 771 -23.18 0.29 -13.83
N LEU A 772 -22.43 -0.16 -12.82
CA LEU A 772 -21.05 -0.59 -12.97
C LEU A 772 -20.94 -1.97 -13.61
N PHE A 773 -21.76 -2.94 -13.19
CA PHE A 773 -21.74 -4.30 -13.72
C PHE A 773 -22.17 -4.38 -15.18
N SER A 774 -23.10 -3.53 -15.64
CA SER A 774 -23.68 -3.65 -16.99
C SER A 774 -22.65 -3.45 -18.13
N PRO A 775 -21.82 -2.39 -18.13
CA PRO A 775 -20.75 -2.23 -19.13
C PRO A 775 -19.69 -3.33 -19.04
N ILE A 776 -19.34 -3.77 -17.83
CA ILE A 776 -18.32 -4.80 -17.61
C ILE A 776 -18.79 -6.15 -18.14
N ALA A 777 -20.03 -6.54 -17.81
CA ALA A 777 -20.65 -7.76 -18.31
C ALA A 777 -20.78 -7.73 -19.85
N PHE A 778 -21.12 -6.58 -20.43
CA PHE A 778 -21.17 -6.42 -21.88
C PHE A 778 -19.79 -6.60 -22.52
N LEU A 779 -18.73 -6.00 -21.95
CA LEU A 779 -17.37 -6.15 -22.46
C LEU A 779 -16.84 -7.58 -22.28
N ALA A 780 -17.13 -8.22 -21.15
CA ALA A 780 -16.74 -9.59 -20.84
C ALA A 780 -17.46 -10.66 -21.67
N TRP A 781 -18.62 -10.31 -22.24
CA TRP A 781 -19.32 -11.16 -23.19
C TRP A 781 -18.45 -11.48 -24.42
N PHE A 782 -17.52 -10.59 -24.76
CA PHE A 782 -16.61 -10.76 -25.89
C PHE A 782 -15.28 -11.40 -25.42
N PRO A 783 -14.98 -12.66 -25.79
CA PRO A 783 -13.79 -13.37 -25.30
C PRO A 783 -12.47 -12.66 -25.62
N PHE A 784 -12.41 -11.97 -26.76
CA PHE A 784 -11.21 -11.25 -27.19
C PHE A 784 -10.83 -10.09 -26.25
N VAL A 785 -11.77 -9.54 -25.48
CA VAL A 785 -11.51 -8.40 -24.58
C VAL A 785 -10.64 -8.84 -23.41
N SER A 786 -10.95 -9.98 -22.79
CA SER A 786 -10.12 -10.56 -21.72
C SER A 786 -8.73 -10.96 -22.23
N GLU A 787 -8.64 -11.54 -23.43
CA GLU A 787 -7.34 -11.86 -24.04
C GLU A 787 -6.51 -10.62 -24.37
N PHE A 788 -7.15 -9.58 -24.91
CA PHE A 788 -6.48 -8.33 -25.23
C PHE A 788 -5.97 -7.63 -23.96
N GLN A 789 -6.80 -7.53 -22.92
CA GLN A 789 -6.43 -6.97 -21.62
C GLN A 789 -5.23 -7.71 -21.03
N THR A 790 -5.31 -9.03 -20.92
CA THR A 790 -4.25 -9.84 -20.28
C THR A 790 -2.93 -9.78 -21.04
N ARG A 791 -2.95 -9.77 -22.38
CA ARG A 791 -1.74 -9.64 -23.20
C ARG A 791 -1.13 -8.24 -23.17
N MET A 792 -1.96 -7.20 -23.06
CA MET A 792 -1.49 -5.82 -23.04
C MET A 792 -0.88 -5.47 -21.68
N LEU A 793 -1.50 -5.91 -20.59
CA LEU A 793 -1.19 -5.45 -19.24
C LEU A 793 -0.32 -6.40 -18.42
N PHE A 794 -0.19 -7.66 -18.80
CA PHE A 794 0.57 -8.65 -18.02
C PHE A 794 1.62 -9.37 -18.85
N ASN A 795 2.60 -9.95 -18.16
CA ASN A 795 3.67 -10.71 -18.80
C ASN A 795 3.08 -11.87 -19.64
N GLN A 796 3.63 -12.10 -20.85
CA GLN A 796 3.19 -13.17 -21.75
C GLN A 796 3.21 -14.55 -21.11
N ALA A 797 4.18 -14.83 -20.23
CA ALA A 797 4.27 -16.11 -19.54
C ALA A 797 3.12 -16.30 -18.52
N PHE A 798 2.77 -15.22 -17.80
CA PHE A 798 1.62 -15.19 -16.90
C PHE A 798 0.29 -15.26 -17.65
N SER A 799 0.14 -14.52 -18.75
CA SER A 799 -1.04 -14.58 -19.62
C SER A 799 -1.29 -15.99 -20.17
N ARG A 800 -0.25 -16.69 -20.65
CA ARG A 800 -0.35 -18.09 -21.08
C ARG A 800 -0.69 -19.03 -19.93
N GLY A 801 -0.09 -18.82 -18.75
CA GLY A 801 -0.38 -19.59 -17.55
C GLY A 801 -1.85 -19.49 -17.11
N LEU A 802 -2.39 -18.26 -17.07
CA LEU A 802 -3.81 -18.01 -16.80
C LEU A 802 -4.72 -18.66 -17.84
N GLN A 803 -4.40 -18.56 -19.12
CA GLN A 803 -5.18 -19.22 -20.18
C GLN A 803 -5.24 -20.74 -20.00
N ILE A 804 -4.09 -21.37 -19.69
CA ILE A 804 -4.01 -22.81 -19.44
C ILE A 804 -4.79 -23.18 -18.16
N SER A 805 -4.64 -22.41 -17.08
CA SER A 805 -5.40 -22.62 -15.84
C SER A 805 -6.91 -22.54 -16.08
N ARG A 806 -7.38 -21.55 -16.86
CA ARG A 806 -8.80 -21.41 -17.22
C ARG A 806 -9.34 -22.63 -17.97
N ILE A 807 -8.57 -23.16 -18.92
CA ILE A 807 -8.94 -24.37 -19.68
C ILE A 807 -9.01 -25.60 -18.77
N LEU A 808 -8.02 -25.77 -17.88
CA LEU A 808 -7.96 -26.90 -16.94
C LEU A 808 -9.01 -26.81 -15.83
N GLY A 809 -9.28 -25.60 -15.32
CA GLY A 809 -10.28 -25.31 -14.31
C GLY A 809 -11.71 -25.51 -14.82
N GLY A 810 -11.98 -25.15 -16.08
CA GLY A 810 -13.23 -25.49 -16.77
C GLY A 810 -13.49 -26.99 -16.79
N HIS A 811 -12.48 -27.79 -17.14
CA HIS A 811 -12.58 -29.26 -17.12
C HIS A 811 -12.75 -29.86 -15.71
N LYS A 812 -12.17 -29.28 -14.66
CA LYS A 812 -12.39 -29.71 -13.26
C LYS A 812 -13.83 -29.42 -12.80
N LYS A 813 -14.38 -28.23 -13.09
CA LYS A 813 -15.78 -27.87 -12.75
C LYS A 813 -16.79 -28.74 -13.51
N ASP A 814 -16.55 -29.04 -14.78
CA ASP A 814 -17.42 -29.92 -15.57
C ASP A 814 -17.42 -31.38 -15.07
N ARG A 815 -16.26 -31.90 -14.64
CA ARG A 815 -16.17 -33.22 -13.98
C ARG A 815 -16.85 -33.25 -12.62
N ALA A 816 -16.71 -32.19 -11.82
CA ALA A 816 -17.38 -32.09 -10.52
C ALA A 816 -18.90 -31.96 -10.63
N ARG A 817 -19.40 -31.37 -11.73
CA ARG A 817 -20.83 -31.27 -12.05
C ARG A 817 -21.39 -32.62 -12.54
N ASN A 818 -20.66 -33.36 -13.38
CA ASN A 818 -21.06 -34.70 -13.82
C ASN A 818 -20.99 -35.79 -12.74
N ASN A 819 -20.32 -35.55 -11.61
CA ASN A 819 -20.30 -36.46 -10.46
C ASN A 819 -21.39 -36.13 -9.41
N LYS A 820 -22.19 -35.09 -9.62
CA LYS A 820 -23.30 -34.68 -8.74
C LYS A 820 -24.69 -34.92 -9.34
N ASP A 821 -24.75 -35.33 -10.60
CA ASP A 821 -25.92 -35.92 -11.26
C ASP A 821 -25.73 -37.44 -11.30
#